data_AF-A0A9E1XFI9-F1
#
_entry.id   AF-A0A9E1XFI9-F1
#
_cell.length_a   1.000
_cell.length_b   1.000
_cell.length_c   1.000
_cell.angle_alpha   90.00
_cell.angle_beta   90.00
_cell.angle_gamma   90.00
#
_symmetry.space_group_name_H-M   'P 1'
#
loop_
_entity.id
_entity.type
_entity.pdbx_description
1 polymer ?
#
loop_
_entity_poly.entity_id
_entity_poly.type
_entity_poly.pdbx_seq_one_letter_code
_entity_poly.pdbx_strand_id
1 'polypeptide(L)'
;MLAWTIKNKKSFGITAILAVGFFVAVFLFFGMSTVSAADVPGANPQGPDTFGLETVGDTILLPATDIRLIVARIIRAVLGLLGIMTVVIMMYAGFLIMTAGGNEEKIIKGKKTMINGVIGLAIILSSFAIVQFVLNMLSGQMNGGMAPDFVKKPYINTYSGSGSLGKIVKDHYPMRDQIGVKRNTSIMVTFAEPIDPSSLIENTNNTCYGLESDIVTCDEDNTVPVYGDCVDDEFDDNFYEENCDKLIATAVEIYMSDDEAQALVLAAAMTSYDNNGDADTFVFKPIEPLGSNTEDVWYTVDLRPSILKKGLEGIAPLSIFSGSFSGHYLWEFQTDVNFDFTPPHVVMARPPTNEEKIPRNRIVQITFSEAMNPLAVQGVFNEDSFFENIIINRENPDTKELEIVPGQWNITNGYKTVEFISDEECGRNSCGEVMYCLPLTCKDESDKQCYNPYGVLLRTALLLPNGIGFASYPLSGVMDTADNALDGNNDDVADNRPLIGKDMPDGSNDTKFIGDGEKKIVGEQVVGEPDNYYWFFSVFNIIDREAPFVETVLPNLDQGGVSEKAPIQMNFSKVMRISTMDDLELVEDPDDSLDADGEPIEFGDRDYYPIGSCFSVGDGGDEDKRCLDTMWYVDASSVSEATATAPAKTTTYLLHRDLGPNGYDFYYFPVVPSIVTDENQNCLYPGYGPDKDVQDNLIPNCQVNYDDDGKIIKLENGEFDIPGCVDVNFTSSTDTGCIQTTESPTDKMKSTTSTCVDFLKEKSV
;
A
#
# COMPACT_ATOMS: atom_id res chain seq x y z
N MET A 1 8.55 -55.82 55.19
CA MET A 1 7.21 -56.02 54.59
C MET A 1 7.32 -57.01 53.44
N LEU A 2 7.46 -58.28 53.82
CA LEU A 2 7.95 -59.40 53.00
C LEU A 2 6.86 -60.48 52.83
N ALA A 3 5.57 -60.11 52.83
CA ALA A 3 4.49 -61.10 52.86
C ALA A 3 3.20 -60.73 52.08
N TRP A 4 3.18 -59.62 51.32
CA TRP A 4 1.92 -59.19 50.66
C TRP A 4 1.93 -59.31 49.13
N THR A 5 3.07 -59.44 48.45
CA THR A 5 3.12 -59.44 46.96
C THR A 5 3.15 -60.81 46.30
N ILE A 6 3.16 -61.92 47.06
CA ILE A 6 3.24 -63.29 46.48
C ILE A 6 1.87 -63.96 46.29
N LYS A 7 0.76 -63.32 46.68
CA LYS A 7 -0.57 -63.97 46.63
C LYS A 7 -1.56 -63.49 45.57
N ASN A 8 -1.10 -62.92 44.46
CA ASN A 8 -1.99 -62.74 43.29
C ASN A 8 -1.30 -62.70 41.90
N LYS A 9 -0.35 -63.60 41.64
CA LYS A 9 0.18 -63.80 40.27
C LYS A 9 -0.89 -64.22 39.24
N LYS A 10 -2.00 -64.84 39.68
CA LYS A 10 -3.16 -65.12 38.80
C LYS A 10 -4.08 -63.90 38.61
N SER A 11 -4.25 -63.00 39.58
CA SER A 11 -5.08 -61.81 39.36
C SER A 11 -4.37 -60.72 38.57
N PHE A 12 -3.03 -60.63 38.62
CA PHE A 12 -2.29 -59.62 37.85
C PHE A 12 -2.29 -59.90 36.34
N GLY A 13 -2.24 -61.19 35.95
CA GLY A 13 -2.47 -61.62 34.57
C GLY A 13 -3.90 -61.36 34.11
N ILE A 14 -4.89 -61.58 34.99
CA ILE A 14 -6.31 -61.31 34.68
C ILE A 14 -6.58 -59.81 34.58
N THR A 15 -6.01 -58.96 35.43
CA THR A 15 -6.17 -57.49 35.34
C THR A 15 -5.44 -56.90 34.13
N ALA A 16 -4.28 -57.45 33.74
CA ALA A 16 -3.60 -57.07 32.50
C ALA A 16 -4.38 -57.53 31.26
N ILE A 17 -4.93 -58.75 31.25
CA ILE A 17 -5.78 -59.26 30.16
C ILE A 17 -7.11 -58.50 30.08
N LEU A 18 -7.70 -58.10 31.21
CA LEU A 18 -8.92 -57.28 31.26
C LEU A 18 -8.65 -55.83 30.84
N ALA A 19 -7.50 -55.24 31.20
CA ALA A 19 -7.12 -53.90 30.73
C ALA A 19 -6.79 -53.89 29.23
N VAL A 20 -6.13 -54.93 28.72
CA VAL A 20 -5.87 -55.13 27.29
C VAL A 20 -7.18 -55.40 26.54
N GLY A 21 -8.05 -56.24 27.09
CA GLY A 21 -9.38 -56.49 26.54
C GLY A 21 -10.26 -55.25 26.54
N PHE A 22 -10.17 -54.40 27.56
CA PHE A 22 -10.88 -53.12 27.64
C PHE A 22 -10.34 -52.10 26.64
N PHE A 23 -9.01 -51.95 26.51
CA PHE A 23 -8.41 -51.06 25.51
C PHE A 23 -8.67 -51.53 24.07
N VAL A 24 -8.59 -52.83 23.80
CA VAL A 24 -8.93 -53.42 22.49
C VAL A 24 -10.44 -53.30 22.22
N ALA A 25 -11.30 -53.49 23.22
CA ALA A 25 -12.75 -53.33 23.07
C ALA A 25 -13.16 -51.86 22.87
N VAL A 26 -12.52 -50.90 23.55
CA VAL A 26 -12.73 -49.45 23.34
C VAL A 26 -12.24 -49.03 21.95
N PHE A 27 -11.10 -49.55 21.50
CA PHE A 27 -10.57 -49.28 20.16
C PHE A 27 -11.40 -49.94 19.05
N LEU A 28 -11.95 -51.14 19.29
CA LEU A 28 -12.91 -51.80 18.40
C LEU A 28 -14.29 -51.10 18.42
N PHE A 29 -14.71 -50.52 19.55
CA PHE A 29 -15.94 -49.72 19.65
C PHE A 29 -15.83 -48.39 18.89
N PHE A 30 -14.67 -47.72 18.95
CA PHE A 30 -14.40 -46.53 18.12
C PHE A 30 -14.16 -46.86 16.65
N GLY A 31 -13.58 -48.04 16.33
CA GLY A 31 -13.34 -48.50 14.96
C GLY A 31 -14.57 -49.10 14.24
N MET A 32 -15.62 -49.49 14.98
CA MET A 32 -16.92 -49.95 14.47
C MET A 32 -18.06 -48.99 14.86
N SER A 33 -17.85 -47.68 14.75
CA SER A 33 -19.00 -46.83 14.44
C SER A 33 -19.28 -47.01 12.94
N THR A 34 -20.40 -47.65 12.61
CA THR A 34 -20.92 -47.67 11.25
C THR A 34 -21.19 -46.23 10.85
N VAL A 35 -20.25 -45.61 10.14
CA VAL A 35 -20.55 -44.45 9.30
C VAL A 35 -21.46 -44.99 8.22
N SER A 36 -22.77 -44.79 8.41
CA SER A 36 -23.74 -44.84 7.33
C SER A 36 -23.16 -44.07 6.15
N ALA A 37 -23.27 -44.62 4.94
CA ALA A 37 -22.75 -44.02 3.71
C ALA A 37 -23.46 -42.69 3.30
N ALA A 38 -24.04 -41.97 4.26
CA ALA A 38 -24.75 -40.72 4.06
C ALA A 38 -23.94 -39.47 4.43
N ASP A 39 -22.89 -39.58 5.26
CA ASP A 39 -22.15 -38.40 5.74
C ASP A 39 -20.67 -38.50 5.38
N VAL A 40 -20.37 -38.44 4.08
CA VAL A 40 -19.17 -37.76 3.60
C VAL A 40 -19.65 -36.35 3.20
N PRO A 41 -19.25 -35.28 3.90
CA PRO A 41 -19.50 -33.93 3.41
C PRO A 41 -18.85 -33.81 2.03
N GLY A 42 -19.67 -33.68 0.98
CA GLY A 42 -19.20 -33.53 -0.41
C GLY A 42 -19.63 -34.61 -1.41
N ALA A 43 -20.39 -35.66 -1.04
CA ALA A 43 -20.92 -36.64 -2.00
C ALA A 43 -22.46 -36.55 -2.12
N ASN A 44 -22.96 -35.44 -2.67
CA ASN A 44 -24.33 -35.37 -3.18
C ASN A 44 -24.41 -36.17 -4.52
N PRO A 45 -25.28 -37.19 -4.67
CA PRO A 45 -25.36 -37.97 -5.91
C PRO A 45 -26.09 -37.26 -7.07
N GLN A 46 -26.27 -35.94 -7.02
CA GLN A 46 -27.08 -35.16 -7.97
C GLN A 46 -26.40 -33.86 -8.45
N GLY A 47 -25.08 -33.88 -8.68
CA GLY A 47 -24.35 -32.80 -9.37
C GLY A 47 -23.91 -33.24 -10.78
N PRO A 48 -23.81 -32.33 -11.76
CA PRO A 48 -23.45 -32.68 -13.14
C PRO A 48 -22.00 -33.16 -13.24
N ASP A 49 -21.76 -34.16 -14.09
CA ASP A 49 -20.50 -34.88 -14.26
C ASP A 49 -19.29 -33.99 -14.56
N THR A 50 -18.48 -33.70 -13.53
CA THR A 50 -17.28 -32.86 -13.62
C THR A 50 -16.03 -33.55 -14.21
N PHE A 51 -16.14 -34.78 -14.74
CA PHE A 51 -15.00 -35.47 -15.38
C PHE A 51 -15.37 -36.36 -16.59
N GLY A 52 -16.58 -36.25 -17.17
CA GLY A 52 -16.92 -36.88 -18.46
C GLY A 52 -16.82 -38.42 -18.52
N LEU A 53 -16.93 -39.12 -17.39
CA LEU A 53 -16.74 -40.58 -17.31
C LEU A 53 -17.99 -41.42 -17.68
N GLU A 54 -19.15 -40.77 -17.92
CA GLU A 54 -20.39 -41.48 -18.28
C GLU A 54 -20.27 -42.20 -19.64
N THR A 55 -19.41 -41.74 -20.55
CA THR A 55 -19.20 -42.39 -21.87
C THR A 55 -18.35 -43.66 -21.85
N VAL A 56 -17.74 -44.03 -20.72
CA VAL A 56 -16.94 -45.26 -20.59
C VAL A 56 -17.67 -46.34 -19.77
N GLY A 57 -18.61 -45.95 -18.90
CA GLY A 57 -19.36 -46.85 -18.03
C GLY A 57 -20.42 -47.71 -18.74
N ASP A 58 -21.02 -47.22 -19.82
CA ASP A 58 -22.10 -47.93 -20.51
C ASP A 58 -21.64 -49.13 -21.37
N THR A 59 -20.32 -49.29 -21.56
CA THR A 59 -19.73 -50.41 -22.30
C THR A 59 -19.20 -51.55 -21.45
N ILE A 60 -19.10 -51.40 -20.11
CA ILE A 60 -18.57 -52.46 -19.23
C ILE A 60 -19.42 -52.54 -17.96
N LEU A 61 -20.37 -53.49 -17.95
CA LEU A 61 -21.24 -53.89 -16.83
C LEU A 61 -20.44 -54.24 -15.55
N LEU A 62 -19.99 -53.22 -14.81
CA LEU A 62 -19.40 -53.34 -13.47
C LEU A 62 -20.28 -52.58 -12.47
N PRO A 63 -20.41 -53.05 -11.22
CA PRO A 63 -21.29 -52.41 -10.23
C PRO A 63 -20.87 -50.96 -9.96
N ALA A 64 -21.86 -50.06 -9.94
CA ALA A 64 -21.75 -48.61 -9.76
C ALA A 64 -21.28 -48.20 -8.35
N THR A 65 -20.01 -48.46 -8.04
CA THR A 65 -19.34 -47.84 -6.91
C THR A 65 -18.01 -47.29 -7.39
N ASP A 66 -17.85 -45.97 -7.28
CA ASP A 66 -16.64 -45.25 -7.67
C ASP A 66 -15.39 -45.96 -7.09
N ILE A 67 -14.44 -46.25 -7.96
CA ILE A 67 -13.16 -46.85 -7.59
C ILE A 67 -12.44 -46.02 -6.52
N ARG A 68 -12.62 -44.69 -6.52
CA ARG A 68 -12.08 -43.76 -5.52
C ARG A 68 -12.66 -44.05 -4.13
N LEU A 69 -13.97 -44.34 -4.03
CA LEU A 69 -14.64 -44.74 -2.78
C LEU A 69 -14.16 -46.11 -2.29
N ILE A 70 -13.91 -47.06 -3.21
CA ILE A 70 -13.33 -48.37 -2.85
C ILE A 70 -11.90 -48.20 -2.32
N VAL A 71 -11.07 -47.40 -3.01
CA VAL A 71 -9.68 -47.11 -2.60
C VAL A 71 -9.63 -46.42 -1.25
N ALA A 72 -10.47 -45.40 -1.01
CA ALA A 72 -10.55 -44.72 0.28
C ALA A 72 -10.94 -45.67 1.43
N ARG A 73 -11.87 -46.61 1.17
CA ARG A 73 -12.25 -47.65 2.14
C ARG A 73 -11.11 -48.61 2.44
N ILE A 74 -10.34 -49.01 1.42
CA ILE A 74 -9.15 -49.86 1.60
C ILE A 74 -8.07 -49.13 2.41
N ILE A 75 -7.78 -47.87 2.10
CA ILE A 75 -6.79 -47.06 2.82
C ILE A 75 -7.16 -46.93 4.30
N ARG A 76 -8.42 -46.61 4.62
CA ARG A 76 -8.89 -46.52 6.02
C ARG A 76 -8.79 -47.87 6.75
N ALA A 77 -9.08 -48.97 6.08
CA ALA A 77 -8.94 -50.31 6.66
C ALA A 77 -7.46 -50.67 6.96
N VAL A 78 -6.54 -50.30 6.08
CA VAL A 78 -5.10 -50.53 6.26
C VAL A 78 -4.54 -49.64 7.38
N LEU A 79 -4.91 -48.36 7.43
CA LEU A 79 -4.48 -47.44 8.50
C LEU A 79 -4.96 -47.92 9.89
N GLY A 80 -6.19 -48.43 9.98
CA GLY A 80 -6.69 -49.05 11.21
C GLY A 80 -5.86 -50.26 11.65
N LEU A 81 -5.46 -51.12 10.71
CA LEU A 81 -4.62 -52.29 10.99
C LEU A 81 -3.21 -51.89 11.47
N LEU A 82 -2.61 -50.85 10.88
CA LEU A 82 -1.31 -50.32 11.29
C LEU A 82 -1.35 -49.71 12.71
N GLY A 83 -2.45 -49.05 13.07
CA GLY A 83 -2.68 -48.55 14.43
C GLY A 83 -2.66 -49.67 15.46
N ILE A 84 -3.39 -50.76 15.20
CA ILE A 84 -3.43 -51.95 16.08
C ILE A 84 -2.03 -52.57 16.22
N MET A 85 -1.30 -52.72 15.11
CA MET A 85 0.07 -53.23 15.12
C MET A 85 1.02 -52.39 15.99
N THR A 86 0.86 -51.07 15.95
CA THR A 86 1.66 -50.13 16.75
C THR A 86 1.41 -50.34 18.25
N VAL A 87 0.16 -50.54 18.66
CA VAL A 87 -0.20 -50.84 20.05
C VAL A 87 0.43 -52.15 20.53
N VAL A 88 0.41 -53.20 19.69
CA VAL A 88 1.01 -54.50 20.01
C VAL A 88 2.53 -54.39 20.23
N ILE A 89 3.23 -53.62 19.39
CA ILE A 89 4.68 -53.40 19.51
C ILE A 89 5.01 -52.63 20.79
N MET A 90 4.20 -51.62 21.13
CA MET A 90 4.36 -50.85 22.38
C MET A 90 4.14 -51.71 23.62
N MET A 91 3.15 -52.60 23.60
CA MET A 91 2.93 -53.57 24.66
C MET A 91 4.09 -54.56 24.79
N TYR A 92 4.64 -55.06 23.67
CA TYR A 92 5.80 -55.94 23.68
C TYR A 92 7.04 -55.26 24.29
N ALA A 93 7.28 -54.00 23.93
CA ALA A 93 8.36 -53.20 24.50
C ALA A 93 8.20 -53.04 26.02
N GLY A 94 7.00 -52.72 26.50
CA GLY A 94 6.69 -52.62 27.93
C GLY A 94 6.89 -53.95 28.67
N PHE A 95 6.42 -55.06 28.10
CA PHE A 95 6.60 -56.39 28.69
C PHE A 95 8.07 -56.80 28.78
N LEU A 96 8.87 -56.48 27.77
CA LEU A 96 10.30 -56.78 27.74
C LEU A 96 11.07 -56.03 28.85
N ILE A 97 10.68 -54.79 29.15
CA ILE A 97 11.25 -54.00 30.25
C ILE A 97 10.82 -54.59 31.60
N MET A 98 9.54 -54.92 31.78
CA MET A 98 9.01 -55.46 33.03
C MET A 98 9.57 -56.84 33.38
N THR A 99 9.96 -57.63 32.37
CA THR A 99 10.53 -58.98 32.55
C THR A 99 12.06 -59.01 32.52
N ALA A 100 12.74 -57.85 32.46
CA ALA A 100 14.18 -57.78 32.33
C ALA A 100 14.94 -58.29 33.58
N GLY A 101 14.32 -58.26 34.77
CA GLY A 101 14.90 -58.83 35.99
C GLY A 101 16.28 -58.25 36.38
N GLY A 102 16.59 -57.03 35.95
CA GLY A 102 17.88 -56.37 36.14
C GLY A 102 18.91 -56.61 35.02
N ASN A 103 18.57 -57.33 33.95
CA ASN A 103 19.42 -57.44 32.76
C ASN A 103 19.34 -56.15 31.92
N GLU A 104 20.43 -55.38 31.90
CA GLU A 104 20.52 -54.09 31.21
C GLU A 104 20.30 -54.20 29.70
N GLU A 105 20.74 -55.28 29.06
CA GLU A 105 20.61 -55.49 27.62
C GLU A 105 19.13 -55.58 27.19
N LYS A 106 18.30 -56.24 28.02
CA LYS A 106 16.85 -56.31 27.78
C LYS A 106 16.17 -54.96 27.98
N ILE A 107 16.60 -54.18 28.97
CA ILE A 107 16.03 -52.84 29.21
C ILE A 107 16.35 -51.90 28.03
N ILE A 108 17.60 -51.94 27.54
CA ILE A 108 18.02 -51.13 26.39
C ILE A 108 17.23 -51.52 25.14
N LYS A 109 17.07 -52.83 24.88
CA LYS A 109 16.28 -53.33 23.74
C LYS A 109 14.81 -52.92 23.82
N GLY A 110 14.22 -52.94 25.01
CA GLY A 110 12.82 -52.53 25.22
C GLY A 110 12.63 -51.04 24.96
N LYS A 111 13.50 -50.19 25.51
CA LYS A 111 13.47 -48.74 25.29
C LYS A 111 13.64 -48.38 23.80
N LYS A 112 14.59 -49.02 23.11
CA LYS A 112 14.80 -48.81 21.67
C LYS A 112 13.57 -49.19 20.84
N THR A 113 12.90 -50.28 21.21
CA THR A 113 11.68 -50.74 20.52
C THR A 113 10.52 -49.77 20.75
N MET A 114 10.41 -49.19 21.95
CA MET A 114 9.41 -48.19 22.30
C MET A 114 9.61 -46.87 21.52
N ILE A 115 10.85 -46.37 21.45
CA ILE A 115 11.19 -45.15 20.70
C ILE A 115 10.85 -45.32 19.21
N ASN A 116 11.23 -46.46 18.61
CA ASN A 116 10.91 -46.74 17.22
C ASN A 116 9.40 -46.83 16.96
N GLY A 117 8.63 -47.35 17.93
CA GLY A 117 7.16 -47.38 17.85
C GLY A 117 6.53 -45.99 17.88
N VAL A 118 7.06 -45.07 18.70
CA VAL A 118 6.58 -43.68 18.77
C VAL A 118 6.88 -42.93 17.48
N ILE A 119 8.07 -43.11 16.91
CA ILE A 119 8.44 -42.50 15.62
C ILE A 119 7.50 -43.00 14.51
N GLY A 120 7.21 -44.31 14.47
CA GLY A 120 6.27 -44.88 13.51
C GLY A 120 4.85 -44.32 13.65
N LEU A 121 4.38 -44.12 14.89
CA LEU A 121 3.08 -43.51 15.14
C LEU A 121 3.02 -42.05 14.67
N ALA A 122 4.07 -41.27 14.94
CA ALA A 122 4.16 -39.87 14.52
C ALA A 122 4.10 -39.73 12.99
N ILE A 123 4.77 -40.62 12.25
CA ILE A 123 4.74 -40.61 10.78
C ILE A 123 3.33 -40.92 10.25
N ILE A 124 2.64 -41.91 10.83
CA ILE A 124 1.28 -42.28 10.38
C ILE A 124 0.28 -41.13 10.62
N LEU A 125 0.35 -40.47 11.78
CA LEU A 125 -0.53 -39.34 12.11
C LEU A 125 -0.23 -38.12 11.22
N SER A 126 1.05 -37.84 10.96
CA SER A 126 1.45 -36.73 10.09
C SER A 126 1.03 -36.97 8.64
N SER A 127 1.16 -38.20 8.14
CA SER A 127 0.74 -38.56 6.78
C SER A 127 -0.76 -38.36 6.57
N PHE A 128 -1.59 -38.67 7.58
CA PHE A 128 -3.03 -38.45 7.49
C PHE A 128 -3.38 -36.95 7.48
N ALA A 129 -2.72 -36.15 8.33
CA ALA A 129 -2.91 -34.70 8.37
C ALA A 129 -2.54 -34.03 7.04
N ILE A 130 -1.41 -34.41 6.43
CA ILE A 130 -0.96 -33.88 5.14
C ILE A 130 -1.94 -34.23 4.02
N VAL A 131 -2.46 -35.46 3.97
CA VAL A 131 -3.44 -35.85 2.95
C VAL A 131 -4.75 -35.08 3.12
N GLN A 132 -5.21 -34.87 4.35
CA GLN A 132 -6.41 -34.04 4.59
C GLN A 132 -6.18 -32.57 4.25
N PHE A 133 -4.99 -32.04 4.56
CA PHE A 133 -4.60 -30.68 4.17
C PHE A 133 -4.65 -30.50 2.64
N VAL A 134 -4.04 -31.41 1.88
CA VAL A 134 -4.07 -31.39 0.40
C VAL A 134 -5.48 -31.60 -0.13
N LEU A 135 -6.28 -32.52 0.45
CA LEU A 135 -7.65 -32.75 -0.01
C LEU A 135 -8.59 -31.58 0.30
N ASN A 136 -8.39 -30.87 1.41
CA ASN A 136 -9.14 -29.66 1.74
C ASN A 136 -8.74 -28.48 0.86
N MET A 137 -7.47 -28.40 0.47
CA MET A 137 -7.00 -27.47 -0.55
C MET A 137 -7.66 -27.75 -1.91
N LEU A 138 -7.83 -29.03 -2.27
CA LEU A 138 -8.49 -29.44 -3.52
C LEU A 138 -10.02 -29.42 -3.48
N SER A 139 -10.65 -29.43 -2.29
CA SER A 139 -12.11 -29.44 -2.13
C SER A 139 -12.70 -28.09 -1.70
N GLY A 140 -11.85 -27.12 -1.33
CA GLY A 140 -12.24 -25.75 -1.01
C GLY A 140 -12.83 -24.96 -2.17
N GLN A 141 -12.79 -25.49 -3.40
CA GLN A 141 -13.29 -24.85 -4.60
C GLN A 141 -14.65 -25.43 -5.05
N MET A 142 -15.67 -25.50 -4.17
CA MET A 142 -17.07 -25.71 -4.58
C MET A 142 -18.09 -25.18 -3.55
N ASN A 143 -17.90 -23.93 -3.10
CA ASN A 143 -19.03 -23.08 -2.69
C ASN A 143 -18.96 -21.82 -3.56
N GLY A 144 -19.45 -21.95 -4.79
CA GLY A 144 -19.70 -20.81 -5.66
C GLY A 144 -20.75 -19.90 -5.03
N GLY A 145 -20.29 -18.93 -4.25
CA GLY A 145 -20.82 -17.57 -4.38
C GLY A 145 -20.23 -17.01 -5.69
N MET A 146 -21.08 -16.33 -6.48
CA MET A 146 -20.69 -15.65 -7.71
C MET A 146 -19.30 -15.02 -7.58
N ALA A 147 -18.36 -15.46 -8.42
CA ALA A 147 -17.33 -14.55 -8.89
C ALA A 147 -18.07 -13.35 -9.52
N PRO A 148 -17.86 -12.11 -9.03
CA PRO A 148 -18.35 -10.96 -9.77
C PRO A 148 -17.62 -10.94 -11.13
N ASP A 149 -18.33 -10.59 -12.21
CA ASP A 149 -17.74 -10.40 -13.55
C ASP A 149 -16.45 -9.59 -13.42
N PHE A 150 -15.30 -10.18 -13.75
CA PHE A 150 -13.99 -9.56 -13.59
C PHE A 150 -13.59 -8.70 -14.79
N VAL A 151 -14.56 -8.21 -15.56
CA VAL A 151 -14.32 -7.18 -16.57
C VAL A 151 -13.99 -5.87 -15.87
N LYS A 152 -12.70 -5.65 -15.57
CA LYS A 152 -12.26 -4.39 -14.97
C LYS A 152 -12.04 -3.36 -16.03
N LYS A 153 -13.07 -2.51 -16.15
CA LYS A 153 -12.95 -1.24 -16.86
C LYS A 153 -11.86 -0.40 -16.18
N PRO A 154 -11.04 0.35 -16.95
CA PRO A 154 -10.17 1.35 -16.37
C PRO A 154 -10.99 2.25 -15.44
N TYR A 155 -10.58 2.34 -14.19
CA TYR A 155 -11.32 3.09 -13.19
C TYR A 155 -11.27 4.58 -13.48
N ILE A 156 -12.28 5.30 -12.99
CA ILE A 156 -12.20 6.75 -12.94
C ILE A 156 -11.41 7.16 -11.68
N ASN A 157 -10.14 7.50 -11.87
CA ASN A 157 -9.23 7.94 -10.84
C ASN A 157 -8.84 9.39 -11.08
N THR A 158 -8.71 10.13 -10.00
CA THR A 158 -8.22 11.49 -10.09
C THR A 158 -6.82 11.53 -9.53
N TYR A 159 -6.04 12.41 -10.13
CA TYR A 159 -4.62 12.47 -9.90
C TYR A 159 -4.25 13.26 -8.66
N SER A 160 -3.41 12.65 -7.84
CA SER A 160 -2.40 13.33 -7.03
C SER A 160 -1.18 12.44 -7.02
N GLY A 161 -0.03 12.93 -7.45
CA GLY A 161 1.26 12.30 -7.13
C GLY A 161 1.76 12.69 -5.73
N SER A 162 2.93 12.16 -5.35
CA SER A 162 3.67 12.50 -4.13
C SER A 162 4.91 13.38 -4.33
N GLY A 163 5.29 13.70 -5.56
CA GLY A 163 6.67 14.06 -5.81
C GLY A 163 6.92 15.44 -6.43
N SER A 164 8.03 15.96 -5.95
CA SER A 164 8.81 17.12 -6.35
C SER A 164 9.90 16.77 -7.39
N LEU A 165 9.74 15.65 -8.10
CA LEU A 165 10.73 15.09 -9.03
C LEU A 165 10.84 15.88 -10.36
N GLY A 166 10.07 16.96 -10.50
CA GLY A 166 10.17 17.92 -11.58
C GLY A 166 8.85 18.20 -12.27
N LYS A 167 8.92 18.85 -13.44
CA LYS A 167 7.73 19.30 -14.21
C LYS A 167 7.08 18.23 -15.07
N ILE A 168 7.70 17.05 -15.21
CA ILE A 168 7.26 16.01 -16.16
C ILE A 168 6.74 14.78 -15.41
N VAL A 169 7.57 14.22 -14.54
CA VAL A 169 7.19 13.13 -13.65
C VAL A 169 6.94 13.75 -12.29
N LYS A 170 5.73 13.55 -11.77
CA LYS A 170 5.42 13.94 -10.40
C LYS A 170 5.90 12.86 -9.45
N ASP A 171 5.57 11.60 -9.70
CA ASP A 171 5.99 10.50 -8.82
C ASP A 171 6.31 9.23 -9.60
N HIS A 172 7.17 8.38 -9.03
CA HIS A 172 7.42 7.04 -9.55
C HIS A 172 7.84 6.07 -8.44
N TYR A 173 7.48 4.80 -8.64
CA TYR A 173 7.93 3.69 -7.82
C TYR A 173 8.55 2.59 -8.69
N PRO A 174 9.65 1.93 -8.30
CA PRO A 174 10.49 2.21 -7.13
C PRO A 174 11.08 3.62 -7.13
N MET A 175 11.44 4.11 -5.94
CA MET A 175 12.12 5.40 -5.78
C MET A 175 13.51 5.36 -6.43
N ARG A 176 14.04 6.53 -6.79
CA ARG A 176 15.40 6.67 -7.32
C ARG A 176 16.41 6.13 -6.31
N ASP A 177 17.34 5.32 -6.80
CA ASP A 177 18.40 4.66 -6.03
C ASP A 177 17.88 3.77 -4.89
N GLN A 178 16.60 3.37 -4.94
CA GLN A 178 16.01 2.49 -3.95
C GLN A 178 16.69 1.12 -4.01
N ILE A 179 17.19 0.67 -2.86
CA ILE A 179 17.78 -0.65 -2.70
C ILE A 179 16.78 -1.63 -2.07
N GLY A 180 16.92 -2.91 -2.40
CA GLY A 180 16.12 -3.96 -1.79
C GLY A 180 14.71 -4.10 -2.36
N VAL A 181 14.48 -3.59 -3.58
CA VAL A 181 13.19 -3.72 -4.29
C VAL A 181 12.91 -5.20 -4.55
N LYS A 182 11.69 -5.67 -4.30
CA LYS A 182 11.34 -7.07 -4.48
C LYS A 182 11.08 -7.40 -5.95
N ARG A 183 11.27 -8.67 -6.31
CA ARG A 183 11.31 -9.10 -7.72
C ARG A 183 9.96 -9.08 -8.44
N ASN A 184 8.85 -9.17 -7.71
CA ASN A 184 7.47 -9.08 -8.21
C ASN A 184 6.85 -7.68 -8.08
N THR A 185 7.63 -6.68 -7.67
CA THR A 185 7.18 -5.29 -7.55
C THR A 185 6.83 -4.71 -8.93
N SER A 186 5.67 -4.05 -9.00
CA SER A 186 5.26 -3.28 -10.17
C SER A 186 5.98 -1.93 -10.23
N ILE A 187 6.29 -1.46 -11.43
CA ILE A 187 6.84 -0.13 -11.67
C ILE A 187 5.67 0.83 -11.92
N MET A 188 5.68 2.00 -11.29
CA MET A 188 4.59 2.96 -11.32
C MET A 188 5.12 4.33 -11.71
N VAL A 189 4.40 5.04 -12.56
CA VAL A 189 4.76 6.40 -12.97
C VAL A 189 3.51 7.26 -12.99
N THR A 190 3.63 8.43 -12.40
CA THR A 190 2.56 9.41 -12.25
C THR A 190 3.07 10.72 -12.87
N PHE A 191 2.52 11.11 -14.03
CA PHE A 191 2.97 12.24 -14.84
C PHE A 191 2.31 13.55 -14.40
N ALA A 192 3.01 14.68 -14.50
CA ALA A 192 2.49 16.00 -14.13
C ALA A 192 1.44 16.57 -15.09
N GLU A 193 1.32 15.98 -16.29
CA GLU A 193 0.34 16.35 -17.30
C GLU A 193 -0.29 15.08 -17.91
N PRO A 194 -1.55 15.17 -18.38
CA PRO A 194 -2.24 14.06 -19.03
C PRO A 194 -1.50 13.49 -20.24
N ILE A 195 -1.42 12.16 -20.29
CA ILE A 195 -0.74 11.40 -21.34
C ILE A 195 -1.78 10.87 -22.34
N ASP A 196 -1.40 10.80 -23.61
CA ASP A 196 -2.12 9.98 -24.59
C ASP A 196 -1.76 8.50 -24.39
N PRO A 197 -2.67 7.65 -23.87
CA PRO A 197 -2.36 6.27 -23.55
C PRO A 197 -1.84 5.48 -24.75
N SER A 198 -2.26 5.82 -25.97
CA SER A 198 -1.82 5.14 -27.20
C SER A 198 -0.32 5.33 -27.51
N SER A 199 0.32 6.32 -26.87
CA SER A 199 1.76 6.55 -26.99
C SER A 199 2.61 5.66 -26.08
N LEU A 200 1.98 5.00 -25.10
CA LEU A 200 2.65 4.27 -24.02
C LEU A 200 2.13 2.83 -23.87
N ILE A 201 0.88 2.57 -24.22
CA ILE A 201 0.21 1.27 -24.11
C ILE A 201 -0.20 0.76 -25.51
N GLU A 202 0.14 -0.48 -25.80
CA GLU A 202 -0.36 -1.21 -26.96
C GLU A 202 -1.59 -2.01 -26.56
N ASN A 203 -2.74 -1.72 -27.19
CA ASN A 203 -3.99 -2.45 -27.01
C ASN A 203 -3.84 -3.87 -27.58
N THR A 204 -3.41 -4.80 -26.73
CA THR A 204 -2.99 -6.15 -27.12
C THR A 204 -4.13 -7.15 -27.03
N ASN A 205 -5.07 -6.91 -26.09
CA ASN A 205 -6.26 -7.72 -25.89
C ASN A 205 -7.43 -7.31 -26.84
N ASN A 206 -7.24 -6.26 -27.64
CA ASN A 206 -8.16 -5.75 -28.67
C ASN A 206 -9.53 -5.34 -28.09
N THR A 207 -9.52 -4.58 -27.00
CA THR A 207 -10.73 -4.07 -26.31
C THR A 207 -11.09 -2.65 -26.75
N CYS A 208 -12.40 -2.38 -26.86
CA CYS A 208 -12.97 -1.11 -27.29
C CYS A 208 -14.18 -0.73 -26.46
N TYR A 209 -14.48 0.58 -26.39
CA TYR A 209 -15.71 1.08 -25.80
C TYR A 209 -16.91 0.77 -26.72
N GLY A 210 -17.86 0.03 -26.17
CA GLY A 210 -19.14 -0.28 -26.78
C GLY A 210 -20.12 0.89 -26.75
N LEU A 211 -21.23 0.77 -27.49
CA LEU A 211 -22.28 1.78 -27.57
C LEU A 211 -22.95 2.13 -26.23
N GLU A 212 -22.90 1.22 -25.25
CA GLU A 212 -23.41 1.41 -23.89
C GLU A 212 -22.28 1.71 -22.87
N SER A 213 -21.08 2.10 -23.33
CA SER A 213 -19.88 2.30 -22.50
C SER A 213 -19.40 1.03 -21.79
N ASP A 214 -19.73 -0.12 -22.36
CA ASP A 214 -19.20 -1.43 -21.96
C ASP A 214 -17.90 -1.74 -22.66
N ILE A 215 -17.08 -2.60 -22.07
CA ILE A 215 -15.86 -3.06 -22.72
C ILE A 215 -16.22 -4.28 -23.56
N VAL A 216 -15.96 -4.14 -24.85
CA VAL A 216 -16.23 -5.16 -25.86
C VAL A 216 -14.98 -5.39 -26.69
N THR A 217 -14.92 -6.50 -27.43
CA THR A 217 -13.87 -6.68 -28.43
C THR A 217 -14.06 -5.67 -29.57
N CYS A 218 -12.98 -5.02 -30.01
CA CYS A 218 -13.02 -4.08 -31.13
C CYS A 218 -13.53 -4.74 -32.42
N ASP A 219 -14.46 -4.06 -33.11
CA ASP A 219 -15.06 -4.50 -34.37
C ASP A 219 -15.36 -3.30 -35.30
N GLU A 220 -16.14 -3.52 -36.37
CA GLU A 220 -16.48 -2.45 -37.32
C GLU A 220 -17.36 -1.34 -36.71
N ASP A 221 -18.11 -1.65 -35.65
CA ASP A 221 -19.04 -0.73 -35.00
C ASP A 221 -18.42 -0.06 -33.76
N ASN A 222 -17.49 -0.74 -33.08
CA ASN A 222 -16.80 -0.28 -31.88
C ASN A 222 -15.31 -0.08 -32.18
N THR A 223 -14.94 1.18 -32.47
CA THR A 223 -13.62 1.54 -33.00
C THR A 223 -12.76 2.35 -32.03
N VAL A 224 -13.28 2.70 -30.85
CA VAL A 224 -12.55 3.48 -29.85
C VAL A 224 -11.85 2.51 -28.89
N PRO A 225 -10.51 2.35 -28.98
CA PRO A 225 -9.78 1.42 -28.12
C PRO A 225 -9.85 1.85 -26.66
N VAL A 226 -9.96 0.85 -25.79
CA VAL A 226 -9.66 1.00 -24.36
C VAL A 226 -8.17 0.70 -24.20
N TYR A 227 -7.46 1.50 -23.41
CA TYR A 227 -6.06 1.25 -23.10
C TYR A 227 -5.90 1.02 -21.61
N GLY A 228 -5.01 0.09 -21.28
CA GLY A 228 -4.56 -0.21 -19.93
C GLY A 228 -5.59 -0.97 -19.10
N ASP A 229 -6.40 -1.78 -19.76
CA ASP A 229 -7.32 -2.70 -19.14
C ASP A 229 -6.72 -4.13 -19.04
N CYS A 230 -7.38 -4.94 -18.23
CA CYS A 230 -7.13 -6.37 -18.11
C CYS A 230 -8.50 -7.06 -18.05
N VAL A 231 -8.84 -7.83 -19.09
CA VAL A 231 -10.20 -8.36 -19.26
C VAL A 231 -10.17 -9.88 -19.36
N ASP A 232 -10.55 -10.57 -18.28
CA ASP A 232 -10.96 -11.97 -18.29
C ASP A 232 -11.69 -12.35 -16.99
N ASP A 233 -12.58 -13.35 -17.07
CA ASP A 233 -13.33 -13.92 -15.95
C ASP A 233 -12.53 -14.99 -15.18
N GLU A 234 -11.41 -15.47 -15.75
CA GLU A 234 -10.56 -16.51 -15.17
C GLU A 234 -9.11 -16.00 -15.05
N PHE A 235 -8.54 -16.12 -13.85
CA PHE A 235 -7.13 -15.79 -13.61
C PHE A 235 -6.30 -17.06 -13.69
N ASP A 236 -5.50 -17.14 -14.74
CA ASP A 236 -4.50 -18.19 -14.93
C ASP A 236 -3.07 -17.64 -14.72
N ASP A 237 -2.08 -18.53 -14.82
CA ASP A 237 -0.67 -18.17 -14.64
C ASP A 237 -0.16 -17.15 -15.69
N ASN A 238 -0.89 -16.98 -16.81
CA ASN A 238 -0.55 -16.11 -17.93
C ASN A 238 -1.41 -14.83 -17.99
N PHE A 239 -2.21 -14.54 -16.96
CA PHE A 239 -3.20 -13.47 -16.97
C PHE A 239 -2.64 -12.14 -17.48
N TYR A 240 -1.49 -11.68 -16.96
CA TYR A 240 -0.87 -10.43 -17.38
C TYR A 240 -0.34 -10.46 -18.81
N GLU A 241 0.01 -11.63 -19.35
CA GLU A 241 0.54 -11.76 -20.71
C GLU A 241 -0.57 -11.83 -21.76
N GLU A 242 -1.70 -12.47 -21.44
CA GLU A 242 -2.78 -12.77 -22.38
C GLU A 242 -3.95 -11.77 -22.29
N ASN A 243 -4.26 -11.28 -21.09
CA ASN A 243 -5.51 -10.57 -20.82
C ASN A 243 -5.33 -9.06 -20.59
N CYS A 244 -4.10 -8.63 -20.33
CA CYS A 244 -3.76 -7.22 -20.16
C CYS A 244 -3.12 -6.61 -21.40
N ASP A 245 -3.27 -5.30 -21.54
CA ASP A 245 -2.50 -4.51 -22.48
C ASP A 245 -1.01 -4.47 -22.13
N LYS A 246 -0.17 -4.21 -23.14
CA LYS A 246 1.29 -4.28 -23.02
C LYS A 246 1.93 -2.91 -23.14
N LEU A 247 3.02 -2.73 -22.41
CA LEU A 247 3.85 -1.54 -22.49
C LEU A 247 4.53 -1.45 -23.87
N ILE A 248 4.46 -0.29 -24.50
CA ILE A 248 5.28 0.03 -25.68
C ILE A 248 6.72 0.22 -25.22
N ALA A 249 7.55 -0.79 -25.43
CA ALA A 249 8.94 -0.81 -24.95
C ALA A 249 9.84 0.30 -25.55
N THR A 250 9.39 1.00 -26.60
CA THR A 250 10.08 2.19 -27.15
C THR A 250 9.67 3.51 -26.49
N ALA A 251 8.63 3.50 -25.65
CA ALA A 251 8.16 4.63 -24.87
C ALA A 251 8.73 4.62 -23.46
N VAL A 252 8.74 3.45 -22.82
CA VAL A 252 9.37 3.23 -21.51
C VAL A 252 10.29 2.02 -21.64
N GLU A 253 11.60 2.27 -21.55
CA GLU A 253 12.62 1.23 -21.62
C GLU A 253 12.97 0.82 -20.18
N ILE A 254 12.79 -0.47 -19.86
CA ILE A 254 13.18 -1.04 -18.57
C ILE A 254 14.24 -2.10 -18.86
N TYR A 255 15.45 -1.94 -18.32
CA TYR A 255 16.57 -2.85 -18.59
C TYR A 255 17.53 -2.94 -17.40
N MET A 256 18.33 -4.01 -17.35
CA MET A 256 19.38 -4.15 -16.34
C MET A 256 20.51 -3.14 -16.64
N SER A 257 20.94 -2.36 -15.65
CA SER A 257 21.92 -1.27 -15.83
C SER A 257 23.28 -1.78 -16.36
N ASP A 258 23.70 -2.98 -15.95
CA ASP A 258 24.97 -3.59 -16.35
C ASP A 258 24.89 -4.41 -17.67
N ASP A 259 23.72 -4.50 -18.30
CA ASP A 259 23.54 -5.27 -19.54
C ASP A 259 23.90 -4.46 -20.79
N GLU A 260 25.07 -4.77 -21.38
CA GLU A 260 25.49 -4.16 -22.66
C GLU A 260 24.51 -4.42 -23.81
N ALA A 261 23.67 -5.45 -23.73
CA ALA A 261 22.66 -5.75 -24.74
C ALA A 261 21.36 -4.94 -24.56
N GLN A 262 21.16 -4.31 -23.39
CA GLN A 262 19.95 -3.58 -22.99
C GLN A 262 18.66 -4.37 -23.31
N ALA A 263 18.61 -5.64 -22.91
CA ALA A 263 17.41 -6.45 -23.10
C ALA A 263 16.22 -5.82 -22.35
N LEU A 264 15.21 -5.39 -23.10
CA LEU A 264 14.03 -4.72 -22.53
C LEU A 264 13.12 -5.72 -21.82
N VAL A 265 12.71 -5.37 -20.61
CA VAL A 265 11.72 -6.11 -19.83
C VAL A 265 10.34 -5.90 -20.44
N LEU A 266 9.62 -6.99 -20.68
CA LEU A 266 8.22 -6.95 -21.09
C LEU A 266 7.33 -6.74 -19.86
N ALA A 267 6.37 -5.85 -19.97
CA ALA A 267 5.44 -5.54 -18.90
C ALA A 267 4.00 -5.39 -19.43
N ALA A 268 3.04 -5.86 -18.65
CA ALA A 268 1.65 -5.44 -18.78
C ALA A 268 1.54 -4.00 -18.31
N ALA A 269 0.78 -3.18 -19.03
CA ALA A 269 0.56 -1.77 -18.70
C ALA A 269 -0.91 -1.56 -18.36
N MET A 270 -1.17 -1.01 -17.18
CA MET A 270 -2.50 -0.67 -16.71
C MET A 270 -2.58 0.83 -16.43
N THR A 271 -3.76 1.40 -16.63
CA THR A 271 -4.01 2.82 -16.32
C THR A 271 -5.44 3.01 -15.83
N SER A 272 -5.66 4.16 -15.20
CA SER A 272 -6.98 4.70 -14.94
C SER A 272 -7.11 6.07 -15.58
N TYR A 273 -8.34 6.56 -15.67
CA TYR A 273 -8.69 7.81 -16.33
C TYR A 273 -9.40 8.73 -15.34
N ASP A 274 -9.35 10.04 -15.48
CA ASP A 274 -10.17 10.93 -14.66
C ASP A 274 -11.59 11.13 -15.28
N ASN A 275 -12.41 11.99 -14.66
CA ASN A 275 -13.74 12.34 -15.18
C ASN A 275 -13.70 13.00 -16.57
N ASN A 276 -12.55 13.55 -16.98
CA ASN A 276 -12.31 14.16 -18.28
C ASN A 276 -11.70 13.16 -19.30
N GLY A 277 -11.50 11.91 -18.88
CA GLY A 277 -10.82 10.88 -19.66
C GLY A 277 -9.31 11.12 -19.79
N ASP A 278 -8.70 11.87 -18.86
CA ASP A 278 -7.27 12.12 -18.77
C ASP A 278 -6.57 10.96 -18.04
N ALA A 279 -5.46 10.47 -18.57
CA ALA A 279 -4.68 9.38 -17.97
C ALA A 279 -3.34 9.92 -17.47
N ASP A 280 -3.14 9.93 -16.16
CA ASP A 280 -1.95 10.49 -15.53
C ASP A 280 -1.07 9.45 -14.82
N THR A 281 -1.67 8.34 -14.35
CA THR A 281 -0.98 7.29 -13.57
C THR A 281 -1.00 5.96 -14.27
N PHE A 282 0.19 5.40 -14.46
CA PHE A 282 0.42 4.16 -15.16
C PHE A 282 1.11 3.15 -14.25
N VAL A 283 0.66 1.89 -14.29
CA VAL A 283 1.26 0.77 -13.56
C VAL A 283 1.76 -0.25 -14.57
N PHE A 284 3.05 -0.53 -14.52
CA PHE A 284 3.74 -1.53 -15.33
C PHE A 284 4.03 -2.75 -14.46
N LYS A 285 3.37 -3.86 -14.77
CA LYS A 285 3.62 -5.16 -14.13
C LYS A 285 4.57 -5.97 -15.03
N PRO A 286 5.84 -6.19 -14.63
CA PRO A 286 6.73 -7.07 -15.37
C PRO A 286 6.11 -8.46 -15.55
N ILE A 287 6.12 -8.98 -16.78
CA ILE A 287 5.59 -10.32 -17.08
C ILE A 287 6.47 -11.39 -16.42
N GLU A 288 7.78 -11.21 -16.50
CA GLU A 288 8.74 -12.01 -15.74
C GLU A 288 9.23 -11.23 -14.52
N PRO A 289 9.46 -11.91 -13.38
CA PRO A 289 10.02 -11.25 -12.19
C PRO A 289 11.36 -10.59 -12.48
N LEU A 290 11.53 -9.36 -11.99
CA LEU A 290 12.77 -8.60 -12.10
C LEU A 290 13.90 -9.27 -11.30
N GLY A 291 15.15 -8.93 -11.58
CA GLY A 291 16.31 -9.35 -10.81
C GLY A 291 16.72 -10.82 -10.99
N SER A 292 17.63 -11.26 -10.13
CA SER A 292 18.19 -12.62 -10.16
C SER A 292 17.79 -13.42 -8.91
N ASN A 293 17.89 -14.75 -8.99
CA ASN A 293 17.69 -15.63 -7.83
C ASN A 293 18.92 -15.66 -6.90
N THR A 294 20.06 -15.08 -7.30
CA THR A 294 21.34 -15.29 -6.60
C THR A 294 22.07 -14.00 -6.22
N GLU A 295 21.78 -12.89 -6.88
CA GLU A 295 22.47 -11.63 -6.66
C GLU A 295 21.52 -10.44 -6.85
N ASP A 296 21.87 -9.34 -6.21
CA ASP A 296 21.17 -8.07 -6.37
C ASP A 296 21.52 -7.46 -7.73
N VAL A 297 20.54 -6.91 -8.43
CA VAL A 297 20.68 -6.42 -9.80
C VAL A 297 20.18 -4.98 -9.89
N TRP A 298 20.94 -4.12 -10.55
CA TRP A 298 20.52 -2.75 -10.86
C TRP A 298 19.68 -2.73 -12.13
N TYR A 299 18.59 -1.99 -12.08
CA TYR A 299 17.71 -1.72 -13.20
C TYR A 299 17.65 -0.22 -13.46
N THR A 300 17.60 0.13 -14.74
CA THR A 300 17.29 1.48 -15.22
C THR A 300 15.90 1.48 -15.84
N VAL A 301 15.14 2.53 -15.56
CA VAL A 301 13.91 2.88 -16.30
C VAL A 301 14.15 4.19 -17.03
N ASP A 302 13.96 4.22 -18.35
CA ASP A 302 14.14 5.40 -19.21
C ASP A 302 12.82 5.75 -19.93
N LEU A 303 12.27 6.93 -19.60
CA LEU A 303 11.08 7.50 -20.21
C LEU A 303 11.46 8.29 -21.45
N ARG A 304 11.00 7.84 -22.62
CA ARG A 304 11.47 8.33 -23.92
C ARG A 304 10.59 9.45 -24.51
N PRO A 305 11.13 10.26 -25.43
CA PRO A 305 10.38 11.35 -26.07
C PRO A 305 9.19 10.92 -26.94
N SER A 306 9.03 9.63 -27.20
CA SER A 306 7.86 9.02 -27.83
C SER A 306 6.59 9.10 -26.97
N ILE A 307 6.69 9.33 -25.65
CA ILE A 307 5.53 9.57 -24.80
C ILE A 307 4.92 10.94 -25.14
N LEU A 308 3.63 10.94 -25.46
CA LEU A 308 2.90 12.11 -25.94
C LEU A 308 1.95 12.64 -24.89
N LYS A 309 1.88 13.97 -24.76
CA LYS A 309 0.82 14.66 -24.02
C LYS A 309 -0.52 14.41 -24.69
N LYS A 310 -1.60 14.32 -23.91
CA LYS A 310 -2.96 14.24 -24.44
C LYS A 310 -3.22 15.44 -25.36
N GLY A 311 -3.47 15.15 -26.63
CA GLY A 311 -3.62 16.17 -27.67
C GLY A 311 -4.94 16.92 -27.57
N LEU A 312 -4.92 18.22 -27.86
CA LEU A 312 -6.13 18.98 -28.17
C LEU A 312 -6.54 18.72 -29.63
N GLU A 313 -7.84 18.56 -29.90
CA GLU A 313 -8.34 18.29 -31.24
C GLU A 313 -7.76 19.27 -32.28
N GLY A 314 -7.14 18.74 -33.33
CA GLY A 314 -6.59 19.53 -34.45
C GLY A 314 -5.17 20.08 -34.23
N ILE A 315 -4.51 19.76 -33.11
CA ILE A 315 -3.11 20.09 -32.83
C ILE A 315 -2.28 18.80 -32.90
N ALA A 316 -1.07 18.87 -33.47
CA ALA A 316 -0.15 17.74 -33.47
C ALA A 316 0.25 17.40 -32.02
N PRO A 317 0.26 16.11 -31.63
CA PRO A 317 0.63 15.71 -30.28
C PRO A 317 2.09 16.07 -30.01
N LEU A 318 2.33 16.62 -28.82
CA LEU A 318 3.66 17.03 -28.38
C LEU A 318 4.21 15.99 -27.42
N SER A 319 5.53 15.77 -27.47
CA SER A 319 6.22 14.98 -26.45
C SER A 319 6.03 15.60 -25.07
N ILE A 320 5.99 14.77 -24.02
CA ILE A 320 6.02 15.25 -22.64
C ILE A 320 7.31 16.03 -22.33
N PHE A 321 8.38 15.73 -23.05
CA PHE A 321 9.67 16.40 -22.96
C PHE A 321 9.78 17.64 -23.86
N SER A 322 8.70 18.05 -24.52
CA SER A 322 8.68 19.28 -25.32
C SER A 322 8.93 20.49 -24.41
N GLY A 323 10.08 21.16 -24.61
CA GLY A 323 10.54 22.24 -23.75
C GLY A 323 11.47 21.81 -22.61
N SER A 324 11.73 20.51 -22.46
CA SER A 324 12.77 19.97 -21.58
C SER A 324 14.10 19.82 -22.30
N PHE A 325 15.20 19.99 -21.57
CA PHE A 325 16.56 19.91 -22.12
C PHE A 325 17.10 18.48 -22.21
N SER A 326 16.67 17.57 -21.34
CA SER A 326 17.16 16.18 -21.29
C SER A 326 16.57 15.30 -22.40
N GLY A 327 15.38 15.65 -22.92
CA GLY A 327 14.67 14.85 -23.92
C GLY A 327 14.17 13.48 -23.43
N HIS A 328 14.52 13.08 -22.20
CA HIS A 328 14.11 11.86 -21.52
C HIS A 328 14.20 12.01 -19.99
N TYR A 329 13.63 11.07 -19.23
CA TYR A 329 13.75 11.00 -17.77
C TYR A 329 14.12 9.59 -17.37
N LEU A 330 15.24 9.42 -16.67
CA LEU A 330 15.71 8.12 -16.21
C LEU A 330 15.93 8.08 -14.71
N TRP A 331 15.73 6.89 -14.14
CA TRP A 331 16.13 6.58 -12.77
C TRP A 331 16.57 5.11 -12.66
N GLU A 332 17.32 4.82 -11.60
CA GLU A 332 17.79 3.49 -11.30
C GLU A 332 17.26 3.00 -9.95
N PHE A 333 17.18 1.68 -9.79
CA PHE A 333 16.90 1.01 -8.53
C PHE A 333 17.55 -0.37 -8.49
N GLN A 334 17.75 -0.92 -7.29
CA GLN A 334 18.37 -2.23 -7.09
C GLN A 334 17.35 -3.24 -6.56
N THR A 335 17.17 -4.34 -7.29
CA THR A 335 16.35 -5.48 -6.86
C THR A 335 17.12 -6.39 -5.90
N ASP A 336 16.43 -6.92 -4.89
CA ASP A 336 16.86 -8.03 -4.02
C ASP A 336 16.61 -9.39 -4.71
N VAL A 337 17.12 -10.48 -4.13
CA VAL A 337 16.89 -11.86 -4.59
C VAL A 337 15.52 -12.44 -4.20
N ASN A 338 14.80 -11.76 -3.31
CA ASN A 338 13.56 -12.24 -2.72
C ASN A 338 12.30 -11.65 -3.39
N PHE A 339 11.22 -12.42 -3.33
CA PHE A 339 9.87 -11.96 -3.65
C PHE A 339 9.22 -11.29 -2.44
N ASP A 340 8.30 -10.37 -2.71
CA ASP A 340 7.41 -9.87 -1.68
C ASP A 340 6.21 -10.79 -1.53
N PHE A 341 5.94 -11.17 -0.30
CA PHE A 341 4.72 -11.88 0.13
C PHE A 341 4.16 -11.25 1.41
N THR A 342 4.68 -10.08 1.79
CA THR A 342 4.26 -9.36 2.98
C THR A 342 2.97 -8.63 2.64
N PRO A 343 1.90 -8.75 3.43
CA PRO A 343 0.71 -7.96 3.18
C PRO A 343 0.90 -6.51 3.66
N PRO A 344 0.31 -5.54 2.96
CA PRO A 344 0.17 -4.20 3.49
C PRO A 344 -0.82 -4.21 4.66
N HIS A 345 -0.57 -3.40 5.68
CA HIS A 345 -1.53 -3.10 6.74
C HIS A 345 -1.62 -1.59 6.99
N VAL A 346 -2.72 -1.16 7.60
CA VAL A 346 -2.91 0.25 7.97
C VAL A 346 -2.05 0.58 9.19
N VAL A 347 -1.07 1.45 9.01
CA VAL A 347 -0.22 2.00 10.08
C VAL A 347 -0.97 3.10 10.83
N MET A 348 -1.68 3.96 10.10
CA MET A 348 -2.41 5.07 10.69
C MET A 348 -3.68 5.40 9.91
N ALA A 349 -4.77 5.66 10.63
CA ALA A 349 -6.01 6.20 10.08
C ALA A 349 -6.42 7.47 10.84
N ARG A 350 -6.67 8.54 10.10
CA ARG A 350 -7.03 9.87 10.58
C ARG A 350 -8.35 10.27 9.92
N PRO A 351 -9.30 10.89 10.64
CA PRO A 351 -9.28 11.15 12.07
C PRO A 351 -9.27 9.88 12.92
N PRO A 352 -8.65 9.88 14.11
CA PRO A 352 -8.64 8.72 14.98
C PRO A 352 -9.99 8.59 15.71
N THR A 353 -10.39 7.35 16.02
CA THR A 353 -11.69 7.04 16.67
C THR A 353 -11.88 7.71 18.04
N ASN A 354 -10.81 8.09 18.72
CA ASN A 354 -10.82 8.66 20.08
C ASN A 354 -10.82 10.19 20.13
N GLU A 355 -10.78 10.89 18.99
CA GLU A 355 -10.83 12.37 18.96
C GLU A 355 -12.26 12.86 19.25
N GLU A 356 -12.45 13.65 20.31
CA GLU A 356 -13.79 14.00 20.80
C GLU A 356 -14.54 15.00 19.92
N LYS A 357 -13.85 15.86 19.16
CA LYS A 357 -14.46 16.98 18.41
C LYS A 357 -13.74 17.22 17.09
N ILE A 358 -14.02 16.37 16.12
CA ILE A 358 -13.45 16.52 14.77
C ILE A 358 -14.21 17.61 14.01
N PRO A 359 -13.55 18.67 13.54
CA PRO A 359 -14.17 19.70 12.74
C PRO A 359 -14.52 19.20 11.33
N ARG A 360 -15.52 19.81 10.71
CA ARG A 360 -16.03 19.32 9.41
C ARG A 360 -15.13 19.62 8.22
N ASN A 361 -14.17 20.54 8.32
CA ASN A 361 -13.15 20.79 7.28
C ASN A 361 -11.94 19.84 7.36
N ARG A 362 -12.01 18.79 8.18
CA ARG A 362 -10.98 17.76 8.30
C ARG A 362 -11.05 16.79 7.12
N ILE A 363 -9.91 16.52 6.49
CA ILE A 363 -9.75 15.44 5.50
C ILE A 363 -9.61 14.07 6.19
N VAL A 364 -9.85 12.99 5.46
CA VAL A 364 -9.52 11.63 5.94
C VAL A 364 -8.18 11.22 5.35
N GLN A 365 -7.29 10.66 6.16
CA GLN A 365 -5.95 10.25 5.73
C GLN A 365 -5.65 8.85 6.26
N ILE A 366 -5.12 7.98 5.40
CA ILE A 366 -4.76 6.59 5.69
C ILE A 366 -3.31 6.39 5.28
N THR A 367 -2.47 5.88 6.17
CA THR A 367 -1.08 5.51 5.87
C THR A 367 -0.88 4.01 6.02
N PHE A 368 -0.24 3.39 5.03
CA PHE A 368 0.04 1.97 4.95
C PHE A 368 1.48 1.65 5.32
N SER A 369 1.76 0.38 5.60
CA SER A 369 3.10 -0.13 5.92
C SER A 369 4.07 -0.11 4.75
N GLU A 370 3.55 -0.12 3.53
CA GLU A 370 4.28 -0.22 2.28
C GLU A 370 3.57 0.50 1.13
N ALA A 371 4.21 0.53 -0.05
CA ALA A 371 3.66 1.21 -1.21
C ALA A 371 2.48 0.40 -1.78
N MET A 372 1.36 1.10 -1.99
CA MET A 372 0.09 0.54 -2.46
C MET A 372 -0.04 0.66 -3.96
N ASN A 373 -0.78 -0.25 -4.60
CA ASN A 373 -1.12 -0.08 -6.00
C ASN A 373 -2.06 1.13 -6.16
N PRO A 374 -1.66 2.19 -6.88
CA PRO A 374 -2.45 3.41 -6.99
C PRO A 374 -3.79 3.16 -7.69
N LEU A 375 -3.89 2.17 -8.58
CA LEU A 375 -5.15 1.81 -9.24
C LEU A 375 -6.16 1.13 -8.28
N ALA A 376 -5.69 0.63 -7.14
CA ALA A 376 -6.52 -0.02 -6.14
C ALA A 376 -7.04 0.93 -5.05
N VAL A 377 -6.35 2.03 -4.78
CA VAL A 377 -6.62 2.88 -3.59
C VAL A 377 -6.98 4.33 -3.90
N GLN A 378 -6.75 4.81 -5.12
CA GLN A 378 -7.15 6.14 -5.55
C GLN A 378 -8.40 6.04 -6.44
N GLY A 379 -9.28 7.05 -6.42
CA GLY A 379 -10.54 6.99 -7.15
C GLY A 379 -11.54 8.08 -6.77
N VAL A 380 -12.46 8.41 -7.69
CA VAL A 380 -13.65 9.21 -7.37
C VAL A 380 -14.67 8.31 -6.70
N PHE A 381 -15.17 8.70 -5.54
CA PHE A 381 -16.19 7.97 -4.80
C PHE A 381 -17.50 8.76 -4.75
N ASN A 382 -18.49 8.32 -5.52
CA ASN A 382 -19.87 8.83 -5.54
C ASN A 382 -20.85 7.76 -6.06
N GLU A 383 -22.13 8.10 -6.16
CA GLU A 383 -23.20 7.18 -6.62
C GLU A 383 -22.96 6.62 -8.04
N ASP A 384 -22.38 7.40 -8.95
CA ASP A 384 -22.20 7.04 -10.37
C ASP A 384 -20.82 6.40 -10.64
N SER A 385 -19.89 6.44 -9.69
CA SER A 385 -18.52 5.94 -9.84
C SER A 385 -18.43 4.42 -9.78
N PHE A 386 -17.43 3.83 -10.44
CA PHE A 386 -17.10 2.40 -10.30
C PHE A 386 -16.18 2.09 -9.12
N PHE A 387 -15.53 3.10 -8.53
CA PHE A 387 -14.58 2.91 -7.44
C PHE A 387 -15.30 2.51 -6.14
N GLU A 388 -14.94 1.35 -5.58
CA GLU A 388 -15.61 0.77 -4.40
C GLU A 388 -14.64 0.15 -3.39
N ASN A 389 -13.34 0.36 -3.56
CA ASN A 389 -12.32 -0.29 -2.71
C ASN A 389 -12.18 0.39 -1.35
N ILE A 390 -12.33 1.71 -1.32
CA ILE A 390 -12.32 2.53 -0.09
C ILE A 390 -13.61 3.35 -0.07
N ILE A 391 -14.46 3.07 0.92
CA ILE A 391 -15.78 3.69 1.01
C ILE A 391 -15.93 4.47 2.30
N ILE A 392 -16.64 5.59 2.21
CA ILE A 392 -16.96 6.46 3.34
C ILE A 392 -18.46 6.72 3.36
N ASN A 393 -19.10 6.35 4.46
CA ASN A 393 -20.51 6.64 4.67
C ASN A 393 -20.68 7.45 5.95
N ARG A 394 -21.67 8.33 5.94
CA ARG A 394 -22.18 8.98 7.14
C ARG A 394 -23.49 8.36 7.55
N GLU A 395 -23.78 8.28 8.84
CA GLU A 395 -25.11 7.91 9.32
C GLU A 395 -25.90 9.19 9.62
N ASN A 396 -27.11 9.26 9.09
CA ASN A 396 -28.03 10.35 9.36
C ASN A 396 -28.50 10.28 10.82
N PRO A 397 -28.33 11.35 11.63
CA PRO A 397 -28.64 11.29 13.05
C PRO A 397 -30.14 11.11 13.34
N ASP A 398 -31.02 11.53 12.42
CA ASP A 398 -32.48 11.47 12.57
C ASP A 398 -33.08 10.17 12.00
N THR A 399 -32.67 9.74 10.80
CA THR A 399 -33.23 8.54 10.15
C THR A 399 -32.47 7.26 10.48
N LYS A 400 -31.21 7.35 10.92
CA LYS A 400 -30.28 6.22 11.10
C LYS A 400 -29.91 5.47 9.83
N GLU A 401 -30.20 6.07 8.67
CA GLU A 401 -29.81 5.54 7.37
C GLU A 401 -28.38 5.97 7.04
N LEU A 402 -27.66 5.12 6.30
CA LEU A 402 -26.34 5.44 5.75
C LEU A 402 -26.51 6.30 4.49
N GLU A 403 -25.63 7.27 4.34
CA GLU A 403 -25.56 8.16 3.18
C GLU A 403 -24.12 8.18 2.64
N ILE A 404 -24.00 8.18 1.31
CA ILE A 404 -22.70 8.29 0.63
C ILE A 404 -22.13 9.68 0.87
N VAL A 405 -20.83 9.76 1.12
CA VAL A 405 -20.10 11.00 1.21
C VAL A 405 -19.31 11.16 -0.10
N PRO A 406 -19.79 11.98 -1.05
CA PRO A 406 -19.10 12.14 -2.32
C PRO A 406 -17.77 12.86 -2.12
N GLY A 407 -16.77 12.39 -2.85
CA GLY A 407 -15.43 12.95 -2.82
C GLY A 407 -14.43 12.09 -3.58
N GLN A 408 -13.16 12.32 -3.29
CA GLN A 408 -12.06 11.79 -4.06
C GLN A 408 -10.95 11.26 -3.15
N TRP A 409 -10.48 10.04 -3.44
CA TRP A 409 -9.31 9.42 -2.82
C TRP A 409 -8.07 9.62 -3.69
N ASN A 410 -7.01 10.15 -3.09
CA ASN A 410 -5.75 10.49 -3.74
C ASN A 410 -4.59 9.86 -2.99
N ILE A 411 -3.67 9.22 -3.71
CA ILE A 411 -2.48 8.62 -3.11
C ILE A 411 -1.29 9.58 -3.17
N THR A 412 -0.42 9.55 -2.17
CA THR A 412 0.77 10.40 -2.01
C THR A 412 1.77 9.69 -1.08
N ASN A 413 2.82 10.37 -0.64
CA ASN A 413 3.89 9.90 0.23
C ASN A 413 4.62 8.64 -0.29
N GLY A 414 5.07 8.68 -1.55
CA GLY A 414 5.69 7.53 -2.22
C GLY A 414 4.77 6.32 -2.29
N TYR A 415 3.51 6.55 -2.67
CA TYR A 415 2.43 5.57 -2.76
C TYR A 415 2.03 4.91 -1.42
N LYS A 416 2.32 5.52 -0.26
CA LYS A 416 2.02 4.94 1.07
C LYS A 416 0.87 5.60 1.81
N THR A 417 0.47 6.80 1.42
CA THR A 417 -0.60 7.54 2.11
C THR A 417 -1.72 7.87 1.15
N VAL A 418 -2.97 7.63 1.54
CA VAL A 418 -4.16 7.99 0.77
C VAL A 418 -4.97 9.03 1.54
N GLU A 419 -5.40 10.09 0.86
CA GLU A 419 -6.17 11.19 1.41
C GLU A 419 -7.52 11.31 0.70
N PHE A 420 -8.59 11.51 1.48
CA PHE A 420 -9.94 11.77 0.97
C PHE A 420 -10.33 13.23 1.16
N ILE A 421 -10.81 13.84 0.08
CA ILE A 421 -11.34 15.20 0.06
C ILE A 421 -12.78 15.10 -0.41
N SER A 422 -13.72 15.67 0.35
CA SER A 422 -15.13 15.67 -0.03
C SER A 422 -15.42 16.70 -1.13
N ASP A 423 -16.53 16.53 -1.86
CA ASP A 423 -16.97 17.49 -2.87
C ASP A 423 -17.76 18.68 -2.28
N GLU A 424 -18.15 18.66 -0.99
CA GLU A 424 -18.95 19.73 -0.40
C GLU A 424 -18.11 20.97 -0.04
N GLU A 425 -18.26 22.05 -0.81
CA GLU A 425 -17.67 23.34 -0.49
C GLU A 425 -18.30 23.96 0.77
N CYS A 426 -17.47 24.43 1.70
CA CYS A 426 -17.95 24.97 2.99
C CYS A 426 -17.31 26.29 3.42
N GLY A 427 -16.47 26.89 2.58
CA GLY A 427 -15.90 28.19 2.83
C GLY A 427 -14.57 28.38 2.12
N ARG A 428 -13.79 29.35 2.62
CA ARG A 428 -12.42 29.58 2.19
C ARG A 428 -11.43 29.35 3.32
N ASN A 429 -10.26 28.83 2.96
CA ASN A 429 -9.13 28.67 3.87
C ASN A 429 -8.36 30.00 4.05
N SER A 430 -7.30 29.96 4.85
CA SER A 430 -6.43 31.11 5.12
C SER A 430 -5.73 31.68 3.88
N CYS A 431 -5.53 30.90 2.81
CA CYS A 431 -5.03 31.38 1.50
C CYS A 431 -6.10 32.00 0.60
N GLY A 432 -7.38 31.89 0.98
CA GLY A 432 -8.49 32.27 0.13
C GLY A 432 -8.87 31.23 -0.92
N GLU A 433 -8.33 30.01 -0.86
CA GLU A 433 -8.77 28.88 -1.67
C GLU A 433 -10.09 28.30 -1.13
N VAL A 434 -10.79 27.53 -1.97
CA VAL A 434 -12.02 26.86 -1.55
C VAL A 434 -11.66 25.71 -0.62
N MET A 435 -12.38 25.63 0.49
CA MET A 435 -12.25 24.56 1.48
C MET A 435 -13.42 23.60 1.35
N TYR A 436 -13.12 22.31 1.42
CA TYR A 436 -14.09 21.24 1.26
C TYR A 436 -14.36 20.55 2.60
N CYS A 437 -15.63 20.43 2.99
CA CYS A 437 -16.00 19.84 4.26
C CYS A 437 -16.69 18.51 4.10
N LEU A 438 -16.52 17.66 5.11
CA LEU A 438 -17.37 16.51 5.30
C LEU A 438 -18.84 16.96 5.48
N PRO A 439 -19.78 16.35 4.73
CA PRO A 439 -21.18 16.76 4.68
C PRO A 439 -21.91 16.51 5.99
N LEU A 440 -22.61 17.50 6.52
CA LEU A 440 -23.23 17.35 7.84
C LEU A 440 -24.67 17.89 7.85
N THR A 441 -25.57 17.17 8.53
CA THR A 441 -27.00 17.50 8.56
C THR A 441 -27.40 17.89 9.98
N CYS A 442 -27.72 19.17 10.19
CA CYS A 442 -28.22 19.69 11.46
C CYS A 442 -29.67 20.15 11.38
N LYS A 443 -30.38 20.09 12.50
CA LYS A 443 -31.71 20.73 12.65
C LYS A 443 -31.62 22.26 12.63
N ASP A 444 -30.52 22.79 13.14
CA ASP A 444 -30.17 24.20 13.16
C ASP A 444 -28.72 24.32 12.67
N GLU A 445 -28.51 24.98 11.53
CA GLU A 445 -27.18 25.16 10.91
C GLU A 445 -26.22 25.95 11.81
N SER A 446 -26.73 26.70 12.79
CA SER A 446 -25.92 27.45 13.75
C SER A 446 -25.47 26.63 14.97
N ASP A 447 -25.99 25.40 15.13
CA ASP A 447 -25.65 24.54 16.27
C ASP A 447 -24.27 23.90 16.11
N LYS A 448 -23.29 24.42 16.86
CA LYS A 448 -21.91 23.91 16.92
C LYS A 448 -21.76 22.58 17.67
N GLN A 449 -22.79 22.10 18.37
CA GLN A 449 -22.77 20.81 19.07
C GLN A 449 -23.37 19.67 18.23
N CYS A 450 -24.02 20.00 17.12
CA CYS A 450 -24.51 19.05 16.14
C CYS A 450 -23.35 18.22 15.58
N TYR A 451 -23.54 16.90 15.53
CA TYR A 451 -22.56 15.95 15.01
C TYR A 451 -23.21 14.83 14.22
N ASN A 452 -22.48 14.32 13.23
CA ASN A 452 -22.84 13.14 12.45
C ASN A 452 -21.74 12.06 12.63
N PRO A 453 -22.11 10.79 12.88
CA PRO A 453 -21.18 9.67 12.84
C PRO A 453 -20.81 9.30 11.40
N TYR A 454 -19.54 8.93 11.21
CA TYR A 454 -18.93 8.51 9.96
C TYR A 454 -18.27 7.15 10.13
N GLY A 455 -18.32 6.32 9.09
CA GLY A 455 -17.58 5.07 9.00
C GLY A 455 -16.77 5.03 7.70
N VAL A 456 -15.54 4.55 7.78
CA VAL A 456 -14.68 4.32 6.62
C VAL A 456 -14.27 2.86 6.59
N LEU A 457 -14.35 2.23 5.42
CA LEU A 457 -14.02 0.83 5.19
C LEU A 457 -13.05 0.71 4.01
N LEU A 458 -11.95 0.01 4.21
CA LEU A 458 -11.06 -0.47 3.16
C LEU A 458 -11.37 -1.94 2.91
N ARG A 459 -11.66 -2.27 1.67
CA ARG A 459 -11.91 -3.65 1.25
C ARG A 459 -10.61 -4.31 0.81
N THR A 460 -10.27 -5.41 1.45
CA THR A 460 -9.14 -6.23 1.01
C THR A 460 -9.37 -6.79 -0.40
N ALA A 461 -8.29 -7.03 -1.14
CA ALA A 461 -8.36 -7.66 -2.44
C ALA A 461 -8.80 -9.13 -2.33
N LEU A 462 -9.41 -9.64 -3.40
CA LEU A 462 -9.82 -11.04 -3.47
C LEU A 462 -8.58 -11.93 -3.56
N LEU A 463 -8.46 -12.90 -2.67
CA LEU A 463 -7.33 -13.84 -2.66
C LEU A 463 -7.42 -14.84 -3.80
N LEU A 464 -6.25 -15.22 -4.34
CA LEU A 464 -6.16 -16.27 -5.35
C LEU A 464 -6.50 -17.64 -4.73
N PRO A 465 -7.32 -18.50 -5.37
CA PRO A 465 -7.77 -19.79 -4.81
C PRO A 465 -6.62 -20.77 -4.48
N ASN A 466 -5.46 -20.60 -5.13
CA ASN A 466 -4.23 -21.36 -4.93
C ASN A 466 -3.02 -20.46 -4.63
N GLY A 467 -3.27 -19.20 -4.26
CA GLY A 467 -2.23 -18.25 -3.90
C GLY A 467 -1.47 -18.66 -2.64
N ILE A 468 -0.21 -18.25 -2.54
CA ILE A 468 0.55 -18.36 -1.29
C ILE A 468 0.26 -17.11 -0.47
N GLY A 469 -0.33 -17.27 0.72
CA GLY A 469 -0.58 -16.16 1.65
C GLY A 469 -1.58 -15.16 1.08
N PHE A 470 -1.15 -13.90 0.95
CA PHE A 470 -1.99 -12.76 0.59
C PHE A 470 -2.04 -12.47 -0.92
N ALA A 471 -1.45 -13.32 -1.76
CA ALA A 471 -1.48 -13.13 -3.21
C ALA A 471 -2.92 -13.01 -3.73
N SER A 472 -3.20 -11.95 -4.49
CA SER A 472 -4.55 -11.51 -4.81
C SER A 472 -4.79 -11.33 -6.31
N TYR A 473 -6.08 -11.33 -6.70
CA TYR A 473 -6.47 -10.93 -8.04
C TYR A 473 -6.18 -9.42 -8.21
N PRO A 474 -5.50 -9.01 -9.30
CA PRO A 474 -5.19 -7.61 -9.52
C PRO A 474 -6.44 -6.75 -9.54
N LEU A 475 -6.33 -5.52 -9.02
CA LEU A 475 -7.39 -4.50 -9.03
C LEU A 475 -8.68 -4.91 -8.30
N SER A 476 -8.70 -6.02 -7.55
CA SER A 476 -9.92 -6.58 -6.94
C SER A 476 -10.23 -6.02 -5.55
N GLY A 477 -9.44 -5.08 -5.08
CA GLY A 477 -9.54 -4.44 -3.77
C GLY A 477 -8.21 -3.79 -3.41
N VAL A 478 -8.07 -3.35 -2.17
CA VAL A 478 -6.85 -2.74 -1.64
C VAL A 478 -5.73 -3.77 -1.60
N MET A 479 -4.62 -3.47 -2.28
CA MET A 479 -3.44 -4.33 -2.41
C MET A 479 -2.16 -3.50 -2.60
N ASP A 480 -1.02 -4.10 -2.30
CA ASP A 480 0.31 -3.47 -2.46
C ASP A 480 0.81 -3.46 -3.93
N THR A 481 2.04 -2.99 -4.14
CA THR A 481 2.71 -3.01 -5.46
C THR A 481 3.07 -4.40 -5.99
N ALA A 482 3.05 -5.43 -5.12
CA ALA A 482 3.43 -6.81 -5.41
C ALA A 482 2.20 -7.74 -5.60
N ASP A 483 0.98 -7.18 -5.53
CA ASP A 483 -0.33 -7.85 -5.59
C ASP A 483 -0.70 -8.66 -4.33
N ASN A 484 -0.16 -8.31 -3.16
CA ASN A 484 -0.64 -8.83 -1.89
C ASN A 484 -1.85 -8.02 -1.38
N ALA A 485 -2.91 -8.71 -0.98
CA ALA A 485 -4.10 -8.14 -0.38
C ALA A 485 -3.81 -7.50 0.98
N LEU A 486 -4.58 -6.46 1.32
CA LEU A 486 -4.55 -5.80 2.62
C LEU A 486 -4.78 -6.81 3.76
N ASP A 487 -3.88 -6.82 4.74
CA ASP A 487 -4.13 -7.37 6.07
C ASP A 487 -4.65 -6.24 6.97
N GLY A 488 -5.94 -5.95 6.85
CA GLY A 488 -6.58 -4.92 7.68
C GLY A 488 -6.64 -5.31 9.14
N ASN A 489 -6.43 -6.59 9.43
CA ASN A 489 -6.61 -7.14 10.73
C ASN A 489 -5.28 -7.23 11.54
N ASN A 490 -4.16 -7.22 10.81
CA ASN A 490 -2.77 -7.27 11.23
C ASN A 490 -2.45 -8.51 12.08
N ASP A 491 -2.95 -9.67 11.66
CA ASP A 491 -2.65 -10.96 12.29
C ASP A 491 -1.81 -11.90 11.41
N ASP A 492 -1.37 -11.44 10.23
CA ASP A 492 -0.61 -12.18 9.23
C ASP A 492 -1.35 -13.44 8.71
N VAL A 493 -2.68 -13.51 8.87
CA VAL A 493 -3.52 -14.60 8.35
C VAL A 493 -4.41 -14.08 7.24
N ALA A 494 -4.22 -14.62 6.03
CA ALA A 494 -5.01 -14.21 4.88
C ALA A 494 -6.46 -14.72 4.99
N ASP A 495 -7.36 -13.81 5.33
CA ASP A 495 -8.81 -13.99 5.40
C ASP A 495 -9.48 -13.32 4.18
N ASN A 496 -9.99 -14.17 3.29
CA ASN A 496 -10.47 -13.76 1.96
C ASN A 496 -11.54 -12.64 2.00
N ARG A 497 -11.60 -11.85 0.91
CA ARG A 497 -12.58 -10.78 0.71
C ARG A 497 -14.01 -11.29 0.99
N PRO A 498 -14.80 -10.58 1.81
CA PRO A 498 -16.17 -11.01 2.13
C PRO A 498 -17.09 -10.78 0.92
N LEU A 499 -18.30 -11.34 0.99
CA LEU A 499 -19.34 -11.03 0.01
C LEU A 499 -19.73 -9.55 0.16
N ILE A 500 -19.41 -8.75 -0.86
CA ILE A 500 -19.68 -7.31 -0.89
C ILE A 500 -21.19 -7.08 -0.96
N GLY A 501 -21.67 -6.06 -0.26
CA GLY A 501 -23.07 -5.67 -0.32
C GLY A 501 -24.00 -6.59 0.48
N LYS A 502 -23.47 -7.58 1.20
CA LYS A 502 -24.28 -8.51 1.97
C LYS A 502 -24.67 -7.93 3.33
N ASP A 503 -25.88 -8.25 3.79
CA ASP A 503 -26.43 -7.85 5.10
C ASP A 503 -26.50 -6.31 5.27
N MET A 504 -26.88 -5.60 4.19
CA MET A 504 -27.16 -4.16 4.25
C MET A 504 -28.34 -3.82 5.15
N PRO A 505 -28.35 -2.64 5.80
CA PRO A 505 -29.46 -2.19 6.66
C PRO A 505 -30.83 -2.16 5.96
N ASP A 506 -30.85 -1.88 4.66
CA ASP A 506 -32.05 -1.81 3.82
C ASP A 506 -32.35 -3.10 3.04
N GLY A 507 -31.46 -4.11 3.15
CA GLY A 507 -31.53 -5.37 2.41
C GLY A 507 -31.18 -5.26 0.92
N SER A 508 -30.61 -4.13 0.47
CA SER A 508 -30.01 -3.99 -0.86
C SER A 508 -28.65 -4.72 -0.93
N ASN A 509 -28.13 -4.92 -2.15
CA ASN A 509 -26.77 -5.41 -2.38
C ASN A 509 -25.89 -4.29 -2.97
N ASP A 510 -26.06 -3.06 -2.50
CA ASP A 510 -25.34 -1.90 -3.04
C ASP A 510 -23.93 -1.82 -2.47
N THR A 511 -22.91 -1.97 -3.33
CA THR A 511 -21.51 -2.01 -2.92
C THR A 511 -20.98 -0.66 -2.41
N LYS A 512 -21.72 0.45 -2.56
CA LYS A 512 -21.30 1.78 -2.06
C LYS A 512 -21.54 1.99 -0.56
N PHE A 513 -22.27 1.08 0.08
CA PHE A 513 -22.53 1.13 1.51
C PHE A 513 -21.68 0.12 2.29
N ILE A 514 -21.43 0.42 3.56
CA ILE A 514 -20.72 -0.48 4.49
C ILE A 514 -21.72 -1.49 5.06
N GLY A 515 -21.66 -2.75 4.60
CA GLY A 515 -22.45 -3.84 5.14
C GLY A 515 -22.01 -4.26 6.55
N ASP A 516 -22.94 -4.80 7.35
CA ASP A 516 -22.61 -5.26 8.71
C ASP A 516 -21.64 -6.46 8.71
N GLY A 517 -21.67 -7.28 7.67
CA GLY A 517 -20.74 -8.40 7.49
C GLY A 517 -19.35 -8.00 7.00
N GLU A 518 -19.12 -6.73 6.68
CA GLU A 518 -17.83 -6.21 6.19
C GLU A 518 -17.00 -5.52 7.30
N LYS A 519 -17.60 -5.29 8.48
CA LYS A 519 -16.99 -4.54 9.60
C LYS A 519 -16.17 -5.45 10.50
N LYS A 520 -14.95 -5.03 10.83
CA LYS A 520 -14.16 -5.58 11.94
C LYS A 520 -14.52 -4.85 13.24
N ILE A 521 -14.96 -5.56 14.30
CA ILE A 521 -15.12 -4.96 15.66
C ILE A 521 -14.13 -5.65 16.61
N VAL A 522 -13.13 -4.91 17.09
CA VAL A 522 -12.13 -5.45 18.03
C VAL A 522 -12.76 -5.70 19.41
N GLY A 523 -13.19 -6.96 19.67
CA GLY A 523 -13.89 -7.43 20.89
C GLY A 523 -14.36 -8.90 20.83
N GLU A 524 -14.82 -9.48 21.94
CA GLU A 524 -14.64 -10.91 22.31
C GLU A 524 -15.35 -11.98 21.42
N GLN A 525 -14.56 -12.43 20.44
CA GLN A 525 -14.54 -13.68 19.66
C GLN A 525 -15.53 -13.87 18.49
N VAL A 526 -14.97 -13.67 17.28
CA VAL A 526 -15.40 -14.24 16.00
C VAL A 526 -14.20 -15.02 15.41
N VAL A 527 -14.45 -16.13 14.71
CA VAL A 527 -13.41 -16.92 14.02
C VAL A 527 -13.54 -16.61 12.52
N GLY A 528 -12.48 -16.05 11.91
CA GLY A 528 -12.40 -15.71 10.48
C GLY A 528 -13.21 -14.47 10.10
N GLU A 529 -12.75 -13.29 10.52
CA GLU A 529 -13.26 -12.01 10.01
C GLU A 529 -12.44 -11.62 8.76
N PRO A 530 -13.06 -11.02 7.74
CA PRO A 530 -12.34 -10.61 6.53
C PRO A 530 -11.23 -9.60 6.84
N ASP A 531 -10.16 -9.58 6.03
CA ASP A 531 -9.05 -8.62 6.18
C ASP A 531 -9.38 -7.16 5.81
N ASN A 532 -10.65 -6.79 5.86
CA ASN A 532 -11.08 -5.41 5.72
C ASN A 532 -10.61 -4.58 6.92
N TYR A 533 -10.25 -3.31 6.67
CA TYR A 533 -9.98 -2.34 7.72
C TYR A 533 -11.16 -1.39 7.89
N TYR A 534 -11.74 -1.32 9.08
CA TYR A 534 -12.86 -0.43 9.40
C TYR A 534 -12.56 0.42 10.63
N TRP A 535 -12.88 1.71 10.54
CA TRP A 535 -12.94 2.59 11.70
C TRP A 535 -14.05 3.63 11.53
N PHE A 536 -14.36 4.33 12.63
CA PHE A 536 -15.43 5.30 12.68
C PHE A 536 -15.01 6.52 13.50
N PHE A 537 -15.65 7.65 13.23
CA PHE A 537 -15.41 8.89 13.94
C PHE A 537 -16.66 9.77 13.90
N SER A 538 -16.69 10.87 14.66
CA SER A 538 -17.83 11.79 14.70
C SER A 538 -17.39 13.20 14.32
N VAL A 539 -18.02 13.73 13.27
CA VAL A 539 -17.75 15.08 12.75
C VAL A 539 -18.74 16.05 13.37
N PHE A 540 -18.25 17.18 13.84
CA PHE A 540 -19.04 18.26 14.45
C PHE A 540 -19.17 19.44 13.51
N ASN A 541 -20.25 20.20 13.66
CA ASN A 541 -20.49 21.45 12.93
C ASN A 541 -19.60 22.61 13.44
N ILE A 542 -18.29 22.40 13.40
CA ILE A 542 -17.26 23.38 13.73
C ILE A 542 -16.22 23.39 12.60
N ILE A 543 -15.63 24.54 12.35
CA ILE A 543 -14.55 24.73 11.38
C ILE A 543 -13.31 25.12 12.16
N ASP A 544 -12.22 24.38 11.98
CA ASP A 544 -10.90 24.79 12.47
C ASP A 544 -10.29 25.79 11.48
N ARG A 545 -9.81 26.93 11.98
CA ARG A 545 -9.16 27.99 11.18
C ARG A 545 -7.74 28.31 11.66
N GLU A 546 -7.21 27.54 12.61
CA GLU A 546 -5.89 27.77 13.16
C GLU A 546 -4.81 27.26 12.20
N ALA A 547 -3.97 28.17 11.72
CA ALA A 547 -2.93 27.87 10.74
C ALA A 547 -1.76 27.05 11.34
N PRO A 548 -1.21 26.08 10.59
CA PRO A 548 0.03 25.41 10.97
C PRO A 548 1.24 26.33 10.77
N PHE A 549 2.36 25.97 11.40
CA PHE A 549 3.67 26.59 11.23
C PHE A 549 4.80 25.54 11.35
N VAL A 550 5.98 25.86 10.86
CA VAL A 550 7.17 25.00 11.00
C VAL A 550 7.83 25.24 12.36
N GLU A 551 8.02 24.18 13.15
CA GLU A 551 8.60 24.25 14.49
C GLU A 551 10.14 24.23 14.46
N THR A 552 10.71 23.35 13.64
CA THR A 552 12.17 23.17 13.53
C THR A 552 12.57 22.60 12.18
N VAL A 553 13.75 22.98 11.70
CA VAL A 553 14.44 22.37 10.56
C VAL A 553 15.80 21.84 10.99
N LEU A 554 16.14 20.62 10.56
CA LEU A 554 17.45 20.00 10.76
C LEU A 554 18.00 19.55 9.40
N PRO A 555 19.31 19.65 9.13
CA PRO A 555 20.34 20.35 9.90
C PRO A 555 20.01 21.83 10.12
N ASN A 556 20.58 22.45 11.17
CA ASN A 556 20.32 23.86 11.44
C ASN A 556 20.84 24.75 10.29
N LEU A 557 20.19 25.90 10.03
CA LEU A 557 20.51 26.80 8.91
C LEU A 557 21.98 27.24 8.76
N ASP A 558 22.76 27.25 9.85
CA ASP A 558 24.18 27.62 9.86
C ASP A 558 25.11 26.47 10.27
N GLN A 559 24.59 25.24 10.27
CA GLN A 559 25.39 24.08 10.63
C GLN A 559 26.41 23.79 9.54
N GLY A 560 27.69 23.98 9.85
CA GLY A 560 28.79 23.52 9.02
C GLY A 560 29.09 22.03 9.24
N GLY A 561 29.77 21.39 8.27
CA GLY A 561 30.19 19.99 8.36
C GLY A 561 29.02 19.01 8.36
N VAL A 562 27.96 19.33 7.61
CA VAL A 562 26.83 18.44 7.36
C VAL A 562 27.31 17.25 6.53
N SER A 563 26.89 16.05 6.92
CA SER A 563 27.20 14.83 6.15
C SER A 563 26.50 14.87 4.80
N GLU A 564 27.14 14.36 3.75
CA GLU A 564 26.59 14.30 2.38
C GLU A 564 25.17 13.68 2.34
N LYS A 565 24.92 12.68 3.19
CA LYS A 565 23.62 11.98 3.35
C LYS A 565 22.78 12.44 4.54
N ALA A 566 23.06 13.59 5.14
CA ALA A 566 22.29 14.08 6.27
C ALA A 566 20.86 14.41 5.82
N PRO A 567 19.82 13.78 6.38
CA PRO A 567 18.45 14.06 5.95
C PRO A 567 18.04 15.48 6.34
N ILE A 568 17.36 16.17 5.44
CA ILE A 568 16.73 17.46 5.75
C ILE A 568 15.37 17.19 6.38
N GLN A 569 15.25 17.39 7.68
CA GLN A 569 14.05 17.15 8.47
C GLN A 569 13.33 18.46 8.78
N MET A 570 12.00 18.48 8.63
CA MET A 570 11.13 19.59 9.01
C MET A 570 10.02 19.07 9.94
N ASN A 571 9.85 19.70 11.10
CA ASN A 571 8.79 19.37 12.05
C ASN A 571 7.72 20.47 12.01
N PHE A 572 6.45 20.09 11.88
CA PHE A 572 5.32 21.01 11.82
C PHE A 572 4.53 21.01 13.12
N SER A 573 3.83 22.11 13.40
CA SER A 573 3.05 22.27 14.64
C SER A 573 1.74 21.47 14.66
N LYS A 574 1.25 21.08 13.49
CA LYS A 574 0.04 20.27 13.28
C LYS A 574 0.33 19.09 12.35
N VAL A 575 -0.66 18.21 12.21
CA VAL A 575 -0.66 17.20 11.15
C VAL A 575 -0.95 17.89 9.82
N MET A 576 0.00 17.78 8.90
CA MET A 576 -0.06 18.37 7.57
C MET A 576 -0.81 17.46 6.60
N ARG A 577 -1.45 18.07 5.59
CA ARG A 577 -1.98 17.36 4.42
C ARG A 577 -0.83 17.02 3.49
N ILE A 578 -0.51 15.74 3.39
CA ILE A 578 0.71 15.26 2.74
C ILE A 578 0.67 15.53 1.23
N SER A 579 -0.50 15.47 0.58
CA SER A 579 -0.60 15.80 -0.86
C SER A 579 -0.23 17.24 -1.23
N THR A 580 -0.16 18.15 -0.25
CA THR A 580 0.30 19.53 -0.48
C THR A 580 1.78 19.73 -0.16
N MET A 581 2.45 18.71 0.37
CA MET A 581 3.88 18.76 0.73
C MET A 581 4.79 18.49 -0.47
N ASP A 582 4.24 18.04 -1.60
CA ASP A 582 4.98 17.90 -2.86
C ASP A 582 5.57 19.23 -3.36
N ASP A 583 4.97 20.36 -2.98
CA ASP A 583 5.43 21.71 -3.36
C ASP A 583 6.59 22.23 -2.49
N LEU A 584 7.03 21.45 -1.50
CA LEU A 584 8.29 21.74 -0.80
C LEU A 584 9.42 21.79 -1.81
N GLU A 585 10.33 22.76 -1.68
CA GLU A 585 11.50 22.96 -2.54
C GLU A 585 12.81 22.79 -1.76
N LEU A 586 13.87 22.34 -2.43
CA LEU A 586 15.24 22.36 -1.91
C LEU A 586 16.11 23.17 -2.85
N VAL A 587 16.63 24.31 -2.38
CA VAL A 587 17.43 25.24 -3.19
C VAL A 587 18.90 25.11 -2.82
N GLU A 588 19.78 25.07 -3.81
CA GLU A 588 21.25 25.09 -3.64
C GLU A 588 21.83 26.47 -4.02
N ASP A 589 22.85 26.93 -3.29
CA ASP A 589 23.56 28.19 -3.56
C ASP A 589 25.09 28.02 -3.40
N PRO A 590 25.93 28.51 -4.35
CA PRO A 590 25.55 29.12 -5.63
C PRO A 590 24.73 28.14 -6.48
N ASP A 591 23.74 28.69 -7.19
CA ASP A 591 22.96 27.97 -8.20
C ASP A 591 23.93 27.25 -9.14
N ASP A 592 23.66 25.98 -9.47
CA ASP A 592 24.55 25.16 -10.30
C ASP A 592 24.78 25.73 -11.71
N SER A 593 24.02 26.75 -12.10
CA SER A 593 24.18 27.56 -13.30
C SER A 593 25.13 28.76 -13.17
N LEU A 594 25.67 29.05 -11.98
CA LEU A 594 26.54 30.19 -11.67
C LEU A 594 27.89 29.72 -11.10
N ASP A 595 28.97 30.44 -11.39
CA ASP A 595 30.27 30.13 -10.79
C ASP A 595 30.37 30.59 -9.32
N ALA A 596 31.47 30.25 -8.63
CA ALA A 596 31.71 30.63 -7.24
C ALA A 596 31.76 32.15 -7.00
N ASP A 597 31.86 32.96 -8.06
CA ASP A 597 31.84 34.42 -8.02
C ASP A 597 30.44 35.00 -8.36
N GLY A 598 29.45 34.15 -8.65
CA GLY A 598 28.05 34.52 -8.89
C GLY A 598 27.78 35.08 -10.28
N GLU A 599 28.71 34.90 -11.23
CA GLU A 599 28.54 35.36 -12.60
C GLU A 599 27.86 34.28 -13.46
N PRO A 600 26.96 34.68 -14.39
CA PRO A 600 26.49 33.78 -15.43
C PRO A 600 27.69 33.33 -16.23
N ILE A 601 27.88 32.02 -16.34
CA ILE A 601 29.09 31.53 -16.95
C ILE A 601 28.99 31.73 -18.48
N GLU A 602 29.54 32.84 -19.00
CA GLU A 602 29.54 33.19 -20.43
C GLU A 602 30.52 32.30 -21.21
N PHE A 603 30.02 31.43 -22.11
CA PHE A 603 30.87 30.48 -22.83
C PHE A 603 30.69 30.50 -24.34
N GLY A 604 31.79 30.75 -25.06
CA GLY A 604 31.87 30.79 -26.52
C GLY A 604 32.40 29.48 -27.14
N ASP A 605 31.81 29.11 -28.29
CA ASP A 605 32.27 28.15 -29.31
C ASP A 605 33.38 27.17 -28.87
N ARG A 606 32.99 26.13 -28.13
CA ARG A 606 33.41 24.72 -28.26
C ARG A 606 32.81 23.90 -27.13
N ASP A 607 32.01 22.90 -27.53
CA ASP A 607 31.60 21.72 -26.77
C ASP A 607 31.12 21.99 -25.32
N TYR A 608 29.90 22.51 -25.19
CA TYR A 608 29.16 22.49 -23.92
C TYR A 608 28.44 21.15 -23.75
N TYR A 609 28.50 20.66 -22.52
CA TYR A 609 27.90 19.43 -22.03
C TYR A 609 26.99 19.87 -20.84
N PRO A 610 25.65 19.70 -20.92
CA PRO A 610 24.66 20.19 -19.95
C PRO A 610 24.35 19.16 -18.83
N ILE A 611 23.48 19.49 -17.88
CA ILE A 611 23.09 18.65 -16.72
C ILE A 611 22.89 17.17 -17.13
N GLY A 612 23.55 16.25 -16.42
CA GLY A 612 23.76 14.86 -16.87
C GLY A 612 25.00 14.68 -17.76
N SER A 613 25.95 15.61 -17.72
CA SER A 613 27.20 15.50 -18.45
C SER A 613 28.41 15.55 -17.55
N CYS A 614 29.38 14.72 -17.93
CA CYS A 614 30.54 14.45 -17.13
C CYS A 614 31.69 15.37 -17.51
N PHE A 615 32.22 16.09 -16.52
CA PHE A 615 33.44 16.87 -16.67
C PHE A 615 34.67 16.01 -16.34
N SER A 616 35.74 16.13 -17.13
CA SER A 616 37.03 15.49 -16.89
C SER A 616 37.89 16.33 -15.95
N VAL A 617 38.20 15.81 -14.76
CA VAL A 617 39.07 16.49 -13.79
C VAL A 617 40.54 16.10 -14.05
N GLY A 618 41.25 16.87 -14.87
CA GLY A 618 42.72 16.79 -14.97
C GLY A 618 43.28 16.89 -16.39
N ASP A 619 44.38 17.64 -16.54
CA ASP A 619 45.12 17.84 -17.81
C ASP A 619 46.08 16.67 -18.11
N GLY A 620 45.67 15.44 -17.77
CA GLY A 620 46.47 14.22 -17.91
C GLY A 620 45.57 13.06 -18.30
N GLY A 621 45.86 12.45 -19.44
CA GLY A 621 45.03 11.40 -20.04
C GLY A 621 44.69 10.24 -19.11
N ASP A 622 43.50 9.72 -19.35
CA ASP A 622 42.79 8.58 -18.75
C ASP A 622 42.18 8.77 -17.34
N GLU A 623 40.83 8.80 -17.37
CA GLU A 623 39.87 8.30 -16.35
C GLU A 623 39.67 9.11 -15.04
N ASP A 624 38.82 10.14 -15.09
CA ASP A 624 37.83 10.46 -14.03
C ASP A 624 36.82 11.48 -14.58
N LYS A 625 35.69 10.98 -15.11
CA LYS A 625 34.57 11.76 -15.63
C LYS A 625 33.52 11.87 -14.53
N ARG A 626 33.29 13.07 -13.98
CA ARG A 626 32.33 13.31 -12.90
C ARG A 626 31.14 14.10 -13.41
N CYS A 627 29.95 13.49 -13.38
CA CYS A 627 28.70 14.11 -13.80
C CYS A 627 28.07 14.87 -12.61
N LEU A 628 27.50 16.04 -12.89
CA LEU A 628 26.56 16.71 -11.96
C LEU A 628 25.15 16.38 -12.46
N ASP A 629 24.39 15.63 -11.66
CA ASP A 629 22.98 15.36 -11.92
C ASP A 629 22.14 16.63 -11.65
N THR A 630 20.87 16.66 -12.07
CA THR A 630 19.93 17.67 -11.53
C THR A 630 19.73 17.40 -10.05
N MET A 631 19.69 18.43 -9.19
CA MET A 631 19.28 18.22 -7.80
C MET A 631 17.86 17.65 -7.77
N TRP A 632 17.70 16.52 -7.08
CA TRP A 632 16.44 15.84 -6.87
C TRP A 632 16.26 15.58 -5.37
N TYR A 633 15.01 15.58 -4.93
CA TYR A 633 14.64 15.09 -3.61
C TYR A 633 13.26 14.44 -3.65
N VAL A 634 12.98 13.64 -2.63
CA VAL A 634 11.70 12.96 -2.37
C VAL A 634 11.26 13.34 -0.97
N ASP A 635 10.01 13.77 -0.83
CA ASP A 635 9.37 13.92 0.46
C ASP A 635 9.04 12.53 1.03
N ALA A 636 9.52 12.27 2.24
CA ALA A 636 9.02 11.22 3.09
C ALA A 636 8.42 11.83 4.36
N SER A 637 7.09 11.85 4.42
CA SER A 637 6.34 12.43 5.52
C SER A 637 5.84 11.36 6.48
N SER A 638 5.97 11.64 7.77
CA SER A 638 5.55 10.77 8.85
C SER A 638 4.71 11.56 9.85
N VAL A 639 3.66 10.95 10.36
CA VAL A 639 2.80 11.55 11.40
C VAL A 639 3.07 10.86 12.72
N SER A 640 3.28 11.63 13.78
CA SER A 640 3.46 11.08 15.12
C SER A 640 2.11 10.67 15.74
N GLU A 641 2.06 9.60 16.52
CA GLU A 641 0.87 9.31 17.33
C GLU A 641 0.61 10.41 18.36
N ALA A 642 -0.66 10.80 18.52
CA ALA A 642 -1.07 11.69 19.60
C ALA A 642 -0.92 10.97 20.95
N THR A 643 -0.32 11.64 21.93
CA THR A 643 -0.22 11.16 23.30
C THR A 643 -1.12 11.99 24.22
N ALA A 644 -1.34 11.53 25.46
CA ALA A 644 -2.10 12.30 26.45
C ALA A 644 -1.48 13.69 26.77
N THR A 645 -0.22 13.91 26.40
CA THR A 645 0.56 15.12 26.71
C THR A 645 1.01 15.91 25.48
N ALA A 646 0.84 15.39 24.26
CA ALA A 646 1.25 16.07 23.04
C ALA A 646 0.34 15.69 21.85
N PRO A 647 -0.14 16.66 21.07
CA PRO A 647 -0.92 16.39 19.86
C PRO A 647 -0.05 15.70 18.79
N ALA A 648 -0.71 15.02 17.85
CA ALA A 648 -0.07 14.49 16.66
C ALA A 648 0.49 15.63 15.79
N LYS A 649 1.65 15.39 15.17
CA LYS A 649 2.37 16.35 14.33
C LYS A 649 2.97 15.65 13.12
N THR A 650 3.16 16.38 12.03
CA THR A 650 3.91 15.87 10.88
C THR A 650 5.38 16.18 11.00
N THR A 651 6.21 15.18 10.69
CA THR A 651 7.65 15.28 10.47
C THR A 651 7.94 14.82 9.06
N THR A 652 8.59 15.69 8.29
CA THR A 652 8.93 15.45 6.89
C THR A 652 10.43 15.36 6.73
N TYR A 653 10.88 14.40 5.93
CA TYR A 653 12.27 14.22 5.55
C TYR A 653 12.38 14.42 4.04
N LEU A 654 13.24 15.32 3.60
CA LEU A 654 13.63 15.41 2.19
C LEU A 654 14.82 14.48 1.99
N LEU A 655 14.59 13.36 1.31
CA LEU A 655 15.64 12.48 0.81
C LEU A 655 16.18 13.10 -0.46
N HIS A 656 17.45 13.43 -0.52
CA HIS A 656 18.08 14.08 -1.66
C HIS A 656 19.31 13.31 -2.14
N ARG A 657 19.81 13.64 -3.32
CA ARG A 657 21.17 13.24 -3.75
C ARG A 657 22.22 13.63 -2.72
N ASP A 658 23.42 13.03 -2.75
CA ASP A 658 24.52 13.45 -1.87
C ASP A 658 24.74 14.98 -1.91
N LEU A 659 24.64 15.66 -0.75
CA LEU A 659 24.92 17.09 -0.61
C LEU A 659 26.40 17.33 -0.89
N GLY A 660 26.69 18.39 -1.63
CA GLY A 660 28.05 18.71 -2.05
C GLY A 660 28.61 17.71 -3.06
N PRO A 661 27.89 17.38 -4.16
CA PRO A 661 28.36 16.38 -5.11
C PRO A 661 29.75 16.75 -5.61
N ASN A 662 30.62 15.74 -5.75
CA ASN A 662 32.02 15.90 -6.19
C ASN A 662 32.94 16.69 -5.23
N GLY A 663 32.54 16.86 -3.96
CA GLY A 663 33.37 17.47 -2.91
C GLY A 663 33.35 19.00 -2.89
N TYR A 664 32.28 19.61 -3.42
CA TYR A 664 32.04 21.05 -3.35
C TYR A 664 31.15 21.39 -2.16
N ASP A 665 31.40 22.52 -1.52
CA ASP A 665 30.56 23.03 -0.44
C ASP A 665 29.48 23.95 -1.03
N PHE A 666 28.21 23.55 -0.94
CA PHE A 666 27.04 24.38 -1.28
C PHE A 666 26.21 24.69 -0.04
N TYR A 667 25.47 25.79 -0.09
CA TYR A 667 24.40 26.06 0.87
C TYR A 667 23.11 25.41 0.38
N TYR A 668 22.39 24.76 1.29
CA TYR A 668 21.12 24.09 1.01
C TYR A 668 20.01 24.69 1.84
N PHE A 669 18.90 25.05 1.19
CA PHE A 669 17.76 25.71 1.82
C PHE A 669 16.46 24.98 1.52
N PRO A 670 15.82 24.34 2.52
CA PRO A 670 14.46 23.89 2.35
C PRO A 670 13.52 25.09 2.31
N VAL A 671 12.61 25.06 1.35
CA VAL A 671 11.67 26.09 0.99
C VAL A 671 10.28 25.48 1.15
N VAL A 672 9.53 25.93 2.16
CA VAL A 672 8.16 25.47 2.45
C VAL A 672 7.15 26.54 1.99
N PRO A 673 6.46 26.38 0.86
CA PRO A 673 5.57 27.42 0.38
C PRO A 673 4.32 27.55 1.25
N SER A 674 3.71 28.74 1.24
CA SER A 674 2.51 29.02 2.04
C SER A 674 1.25 28.28 1.58
N ILE A 675 1.31 27.60 0.43
CA ILE A 675 0.21 26.78 -0.11
C ILE A 675 0.12 25.40 0.55
N VAL A 676 1.15 24.99 1.31
CA VAL A 676 1.09 23.75 2.09
C VAL A 676 -0.01 23.89 3.14
N THR A 677 -0.89 22.89 3.28
CA THR A 677 -2.04 22.93 4.18
C THR A 677 -1.97 21.89 5.30
N ASP A 678 -2.63 22.13 6.43
CA ASP A 678 -2.89 21.10 7.43
C ASP A 678 -4.02 20.14 7.00
N GLU A 679 -4.25 19.07 7.78
CA GLU A 679 -5.39 18.15 7.57
C GLU A 679 -6.76 18.86 7.66
N ASN A 680 -6.79 20.10 8.16
CA ASN A 680 -7.94 20.99 8.24
C ASN A 680 -8.00 22.00 7.08
N GLN A 681 -7.13 21.83 6.06
CA GLN A 681 -7.03 22.68 4.88
C GLN A 681 -6.64 24.13 5.19
N ASN A 682 -6.10 24.41 6.38
CA ASN A 682 -5.53 25.70 6.72
C ASN A 682 -4.13 25.78 6.13
N CYS A 683 -3.90 26.81 5.32
CA CYS A 683 -2.58 27.10 4.80
C CYS A 683 -1.59 27.42 5.89
N LEU A 684 -0.37 26.95 5.68
CA LEU A 684 0.81 27.33 6.43
C LEU A 684 0.94 28.85 6.40
N TYR A 685 0.91 29.44 7.59
CA TYR A 685 1.16 30.86 7.71
C TYR A 685 2.67 31.07 7.86
N PRO A 686 3.35 31.80 6.94
CA PRO A 686 4.74 32.18 7.08
C PRO A 686 4.84 33.36 8.06
N GLY A 687 4.47 33.11 9.31
CA GLY A 687 4.71 34.03 10.41
C GLY A 687 6.13 33.83 10.94
N TYR A 688 6.70 34.88 11.53
CA TYR A 688 7.82 34.74 12.46
C TYR A 688 7.53 33.53 13.36
N GLY A 689 8.40 32.51 13.30
CA GLY A 689 8.16 31.23 13.95
C GLY A 689 8.00 31.37 15.48
N PRO A 690 7.74 30.27 16.20
CA PRO A 690 7.33 30.35 17.59
C PRO A 690 8.32 31.11 18.49
N ASP A 691 7.82 32.09 19.25
CA ASP A 691 8.56 32.68 20.37
C ASP A 691 8.39 31.79 21.61
N LYS A 692 9.44 31.69 22.43
CA LYS A 692 9.31 31.02 23.73
C LYS A 692 8.71 32.02 24.70
N ASP A 693 7.40 31.91 24.93
CA ASP A 693 6.78 32.71 25.99
C ASP A 693 7.30 32.26 27.36
N VAL A 694 7.12 33.10 28.38
CA VAL A 694 7.62 32.96 29.76
C VAL A 694 7.12 31.68 30.48
N GLN A 695 6.28 30.87 29.82
CA GLN A 695 5.68 29.63 30.33
C GLN A 695 6.00 28.36 29.50
N ASP A 696 7.11 28.32 28.74
CA ASP A 696 7.59 27.13 27.99
C ASP A 696 6.70 26.64 26.82
N ASN A 697 5.67 27.40 26.42
CA ASN A 697 4.85 27.09 25.25
C ASN A 697 5.41 27.79 23.99
N LEU A 698 5.49 27.05 22.88
CA LEU A 698 5.82 27.58 21.56
C LEU A 698 4.57 28.21 20.96
N ILE A 699 4.59 29.52 20.71
CA ILE A 699 3.47 30.25 20.12
C ILE A 699 4.02 31.05 18.93
N PRO A 700 3.44 30.95 17.71
CA PRO A 700 3.86 31.78 16.58
C PRO A 700 3.70 33.25 16.95
N ASN A 701 4.75 34.05 16.77
CA ASN A 701 4.76 35.44 17.21
C ASN A 701 3.83 36.34 16.35
N CYS A 702 3.55 35.87 15.13
CA CYS A 702 2.59 36.47 14.21
C CYS A 702 1.33 35.59 14.17
N GLN A 703 0.28 35.97 14.91
CA GLN A 703 -1.03 35.32 14.84
C GLN A 703 -2.04 36.17 14.07
N VAL A 704 -2.76 35.53 13.16
CA VAL A 704 -3.79 36.16 12.34
C VAL A 704 -5.18 35.71 12.80
N ASN A 705 -6.09 36.67 12.97
CA ASN A 705 -7.51 36.40 13.19
C ASN A 705 -8.27 36.49 11.87
N TYR A 706 -9.10 35.48 11.60
CA TYR A 706 -9.98 35.41 10.42
C TYR A 706 -11.43 35.68 10.82
N ASP A 707 -12.24 36.24 9.91
CA ASP A 707 -13.70 36.30 10.06
C ASP A 707 -14.36 35.00 9.62
N ASP A 708 -15.68 34.96 9.78
CA ASP A 708 -16.50 33.80 9.39
C ASP A 708 -16.37 33.49 7.88
N ASP A 709 -15.99 34.47 7.05
CA ASP A 709 -15.75 34.34 5.60
C ASP A 709 -14.29 33.97 5.26
N GLY A 710 -13.42 33.75 6.25
CA GLY A 710 -12.01 33.39 6.07
C GLY A 710 -11.11 34.58 5.70
N LYS A 711 -11.60 35.81 5.83
CA LYS A 711 -10.82 37.01 5.57
C LYS A 711 -10.06 37.44 6.81
N ILE A 712 -8.78 37.79 6.61
CA ILE A 712 -7.92 38.34 7.66
C ILE A 712 -8.53 39.63 8.23
N ILE A 713 -8.89 39.62 9.52
CA ILE A 713 -9.44 40.78 10.22
C ILE A 713 -8.35 41.58 10.91
N LYS A 714 -7.46 40.92 11.68
CA LYS A 714 -6.42 41.55 12.52
C LYS A 714 -5.31 40.56 12.93
N LEU A 715 -4.08 41.06 13.11
CA LEU A 715 -3.07 40.39 13.93
C LEU A 715 -3.42 40.55 15.42
N GLU A 716 -3.20 39.54 16.26
CA GLU A 716 -3.60 39.56 17.70
C GLU A 716 -3.07 40.80 18.46
N ASN A 717 -1.93 41.37 18.06
CA ASN A 717 -1.30 42.52 18.71
C ASN A 717 -1.81 43.90 18.23
N GLY A 718 -2.82 43.96 17.37
CA GLY A 718 -3.56 45.20 17.05
C GLY A 718 -2.81 46.22 16.19
N GLU A 719 -1.62 45.92 15.71
CA GLU A 719 -0.84 46.73 14.77
C GLU A 719 -0.54 45.87 13.53
N PHE A 720 -0.79 46.42 12.34
CA PHE A 720 -0.54 45.74 11.05
C PHE A 720 0.97 45.63 10.75
N ASP A 721 1.80 46.20 11.62
CA ASP A 721 3.23 46.45 11.42
C ASP A 721 3.97 46.02 12.70
N ILE A 722 3.88 44.72 13.03
CA ILE A 722 4.72 44.12 14.06
C ILE A 722 6.12 43.96 13.44
N PRO A 723 7.17 44.62 13.95
CA PRO A 723 8.51 44.50 13.39
C PRO A 723 8.96 43.02 13.40
N GLY A 724 9.09 42.41 12.22
CA GLY A 724 9.51 41.01 12.05
C GLY A 724 8.44 40.06 11.52
N CYS A 725 7.17 40.47 11.41
CA CYS A 725 6.17 39.68 10.66
C CYS A 725 6.35 39.88 9.16
N VAL A 726 6.30 38.79 8.39
CA VAL A 726 6.41 38.81 6.93
C VAL A 726 5.03 39.07 6.32
N ASP A 727 4.96 39.94 5.31
CA ASP A 727 3.75 40.14 4.52
C ASP A 727 3.44 38.85 3.74
N VAL A 728 2.27 38.26 3.98
CA VAL A 728 1.88 37.03 3.29
C VAL A 728 1.39 37.35 1.90
N ASN A 729 2.17 36.98 0.90
CA ASN A 729 1.75 37.00 -0.48
C ASN A 729 1.55 35.53 -0.90
N PHE A 730 0.29 35.11 -1.06
CA PHE A 730 -0.11 33.73 -1.36
C PHE A 730 0.24 33.28 -2.79
N THR A 731 1.40 33.66 -3.29
CA THR A 731 1.94 33.23 -4.58
C THR A 731 3.06 32.23 -4.33
N SER A 732 3.05 31.11 -5.06
CA SER A 732 4.01 30.00 -4.95
C SER A 732 5.49 30.41 -5.05
N SER A 733 5.79 31.60 -5.56
CA SER A 733 7.16 32.08 -5.83
C SER A 733 7.74 33.03 -4.77
N THR A 734 7.03 33.36 -3.69
CA THR A 734 7.48 34.46 -2.80
C THR A 734 7.35 34.24 -1.30
N ASP A 735 7.36 33.02 -0.78
CA ASP A 735 7.31 32.91 0.68
C ASP A 735 7.94 31.65 1.24
N THR A 736 9.15 31.81 1.78
CA THR A 736 9.80 30.89 2.72
C THR A 736 10.71 31.70 3.63
N GLY A 737 10.15 32.11 4.77
CA GLY A 737 10.96 32.64 5.85
C GLY A 737 12.02 31.62 6.22
N CYS A 738 13.30 31.97 6.10
CA CYS A 738 14.39 31.11 6.54
C CYS A 738 14.09 30.51 7.92
N ILE A 739 13.84 29.21 7.92
CA ILE A 739 12.98 28.58 8.92
C ILE A 739 13.72 28.44 10.25
N GLN A 740 13.03 28.84 11.31
CA GLN A 740 13.55 28.90 12.67
C GLN A 740 14.03 27.53 13.19
N THR A 741 15.06 27.59 14.04
CA THR A 741 15.32 26.56 15.05
C THR A 741 15.17 27.22 16.43
N THR A 742 14.77 26.45 17.45
CA THR A 742 14.52 26.96 18.83
C THR A 742 15.74 27.57 19.53
N GLU A 743 16.89 27.61 18.85
CA GLU A 743 18.18 28.11 19.33
C GLU A 743 18.78 29.22 18.45
N SER A 744 18.18 29.58 17.30
CA SER A 744 18.76 30.59 16.39
C SER A 744 18.33 32.02 16.69
N PRO A 745 19.22 33.01 16.53
CA PRO A 745 18.89 34.41 16.72
C PRO A 745 17.92 34.93 15.65
N THR A 746 17.10 35.89 16.05
CA THR A 746 15.95 36.43 15.30
C THR A 746 16.34 37.19 14.03
N ASP A 747 17.63 37.45 13.82
CA ASP A 747 18.21 38.21 12.71
C ASP A 747 18.37 37.40 11.42
N LYS A 748 18.30 36.06 11.51
CA LYS A 748 18.40 35.12 10.37
C LYS A 748 17.12 34.96 9.56
N MET A 749 15.98 35.49 10.03
CA MET A 749 14.70 35.41 9.34
C MET A 749 14.56 36.50 8.28
N LYS A 750 14.20 36.11 7.06
CA LYS A 750 14.11 36.98 5.89
C LYS A 750 12.90 36.60 5.05
N SER A 751 12.21 37.59 4.47
CA SER A 751 10.97 37.41 3.73
C SER A 751 11.14 36.76 2.35
N THR A 752 12.37 36.62 1.87
CA THR A 752 12.67 35.94 0.61
C THR A 752 13.91 35.06 0.75
N THR A 753 13.99 33.99 -0.05
CA THR A 753 15.18 33.13 -0.17
C THR A 753 16.43 33.97 -0.45
N SER A 754 16.37 34.88 -1.43
CA SER A 754 17.48 35.79 -1.78
C SER A 754 17.96 36.63 -0.60
N THR A 755 17.06 37.22 0.19
CA THR A 755 17.46 38.05 1.33
C THR A 755 18.05 37.23 2.49
N CYS A 756 17.66 35.96 2.61
CA CYS A 756 18.29 35.01 3.53
C CYS A 756 19.70 34.62 3.10
N VAL A 757 19.86 34.25 1.83
CA VAL A 757 21.15 33.93 1.23
C VAL A 757 22.12 35.09 1.41
N ASP A 758 21.70 36.32 1.11
CA ASP A 758 22.52 37.52 1.29
C ASP A 758 22.97 37.71 2.74
N PHE A 759 22.08 37.48 3.71
CA PHE A 759 22.41 37.58 5.13
C PHE A 759 23.41 36.52 5.58
N LEU A 760 23.24 35.28 5.14
CA LEU A 760 24.15 34.19 5.49
C LEU A 760 25.53 34.39 4.86
N LYS A 761 25.59 34.86 3.60
CA LYS A 761 26.82 35.29 2.93
C LYS A 761 27.53 36.42 3.68
N GLU A 762 26.78 37.38 4.23
CA GLU A 762 27.37 38.48 5.02
C GLU A 762 27.95 38.00 6.36
N LYS A 763 27.43 36.90 6.92
CA LYS A 763 27.84 36.34 8.22
C LYS A 763 28.86 35.21 8.14
N SER A 764 29.03 34.59 6.98
CA SER A 764 30.01 33.51 6.75
C SER A 764 31.44 34.01 6.52
N VAL A 765 31.65 35.33 6.45
CA VAL A 765 32.95 36.04 6.40
C VAL A 765 33.44 36.36 7.80
#